data_AF-A0A319BUN4-F1
#
_entry.id   AF-A0A319BUN4-F1
#
_cell.length_a   1.000
_cell.length_b   1.000
_cell.length_c   1.000
_cell.angle_alpha   90.00
_cell.angle_beta   90.00
_cell.angle_gamma   90.00
#
_symmetry.space_group_name_H-M   'P 1'
#
loop_
_entity.id
_entity.type
_entity.pdbx_description
1 polymer ?
#
loop_
_entity_poly.entity_id
_entity_poly.type
_entity_poly.pdbx_seq_one_letter_code
_entity_poly.pdbx_strand_id
1 'polypeptide(L)'
;MLMTVSRWSAGIVLVLFNLWVKLDAHRVVKDYAWYWGDFFYLIDQELTFDGVFEMAPHPMYSVGYAGYYGISLMAASYKVLFISIIAHAAQFAFLVFVENPHIDKTYNPPPPRKRMTEQDSVSTSSQATEPSVASASTDEPLPQATTSPSGPPPSVHNLLGFNNLDLYRITDTSSILIQLLVFALTVLTPSTPRYQFLFVANAAVWRLVFSVGIGYLLTEQSDCKAWTRHFLKYGESPNEAWNQWKGTYHLSMIMCYASFIAAVWKMYTLPADWGYGLVLLRHVLGAGLISLQIWTSASIYESLGEFGWFYGDFFFEGAHKLTYNGIYRFLNNPERVLGLAGVWGAVLITSSGAITFLALLSHILSMAFIQFVERPHMQKLYGRSLRQDAGLVKSLKRTLPPTLRQLHGSVDKIFDDSFEFIEDLIDTARPKLAAGVNTFVKDTTALFQTYPARVTISRIDEDLAGLDSRDYALEVEGTDSSSIEECDKSTGREGANARVPLDRRGDLKNLVFEYGSPIKVKWTAPLNHSKKDWISLYRVTDNTSREVSRVSSQGRWVATNEGFYDNLTCEKGIVTSDIVTQNSEHRDVATGEVIFSGDKLFWTQGVFEFRYHHNGKHNVMAISRPFEIRIRRFDEESFEDNQASVEKSLLPVVRNCFDRDPEIAPETVEEQFGSLVERDGKFAKRVVFAVHQMFGIEFAPEVVRADGTVRNLAWRICNAKRVLAPYSMTRDGATTPTEAHEKDEE
;
A
#
# COMPACT_ATOMS: atom_id res chain seq x y z
N MET A 1 -10.58 27.75 42.76
CA MET A 1 -9.45 27.16 43.51
C MET A 1 -9.30 25.68 43.18
N LEU A 2 -10.31 24.83 43.41
CA LEU A 2 -10.27 23.39 43.10
C LEU A 2 -9.88 23.09 41.64
N MET A 3 -10.53 23.75 40.67
CA MET A 3 -10.22 23.56 39.24
C MET A 3 -8.80 24.00 38.87
N THR A 4 -8.29 25.08 39.49
CA THR A 4 -6.92 25.55 39.29
C THR A 4 -5.92 24.56 39.86
N VAL A 5 -6.15 24.08 41.08
CA VAL A 5 -5.32 23.06 41.74
C VAL A 5 -5.33 21.77 40.92
N SER A 6 -6.50 21.27 40.51
CA SER A 6 -6.64 20.08 39.66
C SER A 6 -5.87 20.22 38.34
N ARG A 7 -6.02 21.35 37.64
CA ARG A 7 -5.31 21.60 36.37
C ARG A 7 -3.80 21.68 36.54
N TRP A 8 -3.32 22.34 37.59
CA TRP A 8 -1.89 22.42 37.89
C TRP A 8 -1.34 21.06 38.30
N SER A 9 -2.02 20.32 39.17
CA SER A 9 -1.64 18.97 39.57
C SER A 9 -1.60 18.01 38.39
N ALA A 10 -2.66 17.97 37.56
CA ALA A 10 -2.71 17.13 36.37
C ALA A 10 -1.62 17.52 35.36
N GLY A 11 -1.41 18.84 35.15
CA GLY A 11 -0.36 19.32 34.25
C GLY A 11 1.04 18.95 34.71
N ILE A 12 1.35 19.10 36.01
CA ILE A 12 2.62 18.68 36.60
C ILE A 12 2.81 17.18 36.44
N VAL A 13 1.78 16.37 36.71
CA VAL A 13 1.85 14.91 36.52
C VAL A 13 2.16 14.55 35.07
N LEU A 14 1.52 15.18 34.10
CA LEU A 14 1.79 14.93 32.67
C LEU A 14 3.21 15.33 32.26
N VAL A 15 3.74 16.43 32.81
CA VAL A 15 5.13 16.86 32.57
C VAL A 15 6.12 15.89 33.21
N LEU A 16 5.89 15.44 34.44
CA LEU A 16 6.74 14.45 35.10
C LEU A 16 6.70 13.10 34.37
N PHE A 17 5.51 12.67 33.94
CA PHE A 17 5.35 11.47 33.11
C PHE A 17 6.09 11.59 31.78
N ASN A 18 6.02 12.76 31.14
CA ASN A 18 6.74 13.04 29.90
C ASN A 18 8.26 12.93 30.09
N LEU A 19 8.79 13.53 31.16
CA LEU A 19 10.20 13.46 31.51
C LEU A 19 10.63 12.01 31.74
N TRP A 20 9.85 11.25 32.51
CA TRP A 20 10.11 9.83 32.74
C TRP A 20 10.15 9.05 31.42
N VAL A 21 9.17 9.24 30.54
CA VAL A 21 9.12 8.58 29.23
C VAL A 21 10.36 8.90 28.39
N LYS A 22 10.79 10.17 28.36
CA LYS A 22 11.96 10.61 27.59
C LYS A 22 13.26 10.03 28.15
N LEU A 23 13.42 10.02 29.48
CA LEU A 23 14.59 9.45 30.15
C LEU A 23 14.67 7.93 29.96
N ASP A 24 13.56 7.22 30.11
CA ASP A 24 13.53 5.77 29.93
C ASP A 24 13.68 5.38 28.45
N ALA A 25 13.12 6.16 27.52
CA ALA A 25 13.37 5.95 26.10
C ALA A 25 14.85 6.14 25.75
N HIS A 26 15.48 7.23 26.21
CA HIS A 26 16.91 7.49 26.00
C HIS A 26 17.80 6.39 26.60
N ARG A 27 17.44 5.86 27.78
CA ARG A 27 18.12 4.71 28.39
C ARG A 27 18.19 3.50 27.45
N VAL A 28 17.14 3.28 26.66
CA VAL A 28 16.98 2.12 25.76
C VAL A 28 17.66 2.36 24.42
N VAL A 29 17.35 3.47 23.72
CA VAL A 29 17.86 3.72 22.37
C VAL A 29 19.29 4.28 22.33
N LYS A 30 19.77 4.85 23.45
CA LYS A 30 21.07 5.54 23.57
C LYS A 30 21.21 6.73 22.60
N ASP A 31 22.33 7.44 22.69
CA ASP A 31 22.57 8.67 21.93
C ASP A 31 22.50 8.45 20.41
N TYR A 32 22.96 7.28 19.93
CA TYR A 32 23.01 6.99 18.51
C TYR A 32 21.63 7.07 17.83
N ALA A 33 20.67 6.26 18.29
CA ALA A 33 19.32 6.28 17.74
C ALA A 33 18.50 7.50 18.21
N TRP A 34 18.83 8.11 19.36
CA TRP A 34 18.17 9.34 19.81
C TRP A 34 18.39 10.54 18.87
N TYR A 35 19.55 10.60 18.21
CA TYR A 35 19.91 11.67 17.27
C TYR A 35 19.86 11.23 15.80
N TRP A 36 19.12 10.16 15.47
CA TRP A 36 19.00 9.66 14.09
C TRP A 36 20.36 9.34 13.44
N GLY A 37 21.32 8.81 14.22
CA GLY A 37 22.64 8.44 13.73
C GLY A 37 22.60 7.41 12.60
N ASP A 38 21.53 6.62 12.53
CA ASP A 38 21.20 5.65 11.49
C ASP A 38 20.97 6.26 10.10
N PHE A 39 20.77 7.57 9.99
CA PHE A 39 20.75 8.28 8.69
C PHE A 39 22.16 8.47 8.09
N PHE A 40 23.19 8.44 8.93
CA PHE A 40 24.57 8.78 8.54
C PHE A 40 25.51 7.59 8.64
N TYR A 41 25.28 6.73 9.62
CA TYR A 41 26.11 5.57 9.91
C TYR A 41 25.19 4.35 10.02
N LEU A 42 25.70 3.15 9.74
CA LEU A 42 24.98 1.91 10.03
C LEU A 42 25.77 1.19 11.12
N ILE A 43 25.11 0.92 12.24
CA ILE A 43 25.67 0.15 13.34
C ILE A 43 24.78 -1.07 13.53
N ASP A 44 25.39 -2.26 13.52
CA ASP A 44 24.74 -3.52 13.86
C ASP A 44 24.47 -3.53 15.37
N GLN A 45 23.35 -2.93 15.77
CA GLN A 45 22.86 -2.96 17.14
C GLN A 45 21.49 -3.61 17.16
N GLU A 46 21.36 -4.70 17.91
CA GLU A 46 20.05 -5.33 18.12
C GLU A 46 19.14 -4.38 18.92
N LEU A 47 17.98 -4.07 18.35
CA LEU A 47 16.93 -3.28 19.01
C LEU A 47 16.42 -4.04 20.23
N THR A 48 16.89 -3.64 21.42
CA THR A 48 16.34 -4.15 22.68
C THR A 48 15.06 -3.40 23.01
N PHE A 49 13.93 -4.10 22.96
CA PHE A 49 12.64 -3.54 23.33
C PHE A 49 12.44 -3.71 24.85
N ASP A 50 12.87 -2.72 25.63
CA ASP A 50 12.69 -2.65 27.10
C ASP A 50 11.97 -1.35 27.49
N GLY A 51 11.37 -1.32 28.69
CA GLY A 51 10.75 -0.11 29.26
C GLY A 51 9.56 0.43 28.47
N VAL A 52 9.57 1.74 28.17
CA VAL A 52 8.45 2.41 27.44
C VAL A 52 8.20 1.86 26.04
N PHE A 53 9.20 1.21 25.41
CA PHE A 53 9.04 0.59 24.09
C PHE A 53 8.23 -0.72 24.12
N GLU A 54 7.89 -1.25 25.31
CA GLU A 54 6.87 -2.29 25.47
C GLU A 54 5.45 -1.69 25.55
N MET A 55 5.32 -0.40 25.89
CA MET A 55 4.04 0.27 26.17
C MET A 55 3.44 0.94 24.92
N ALA A 56 4.27 1.50 24.04
CA ALA A 56 3.82 2.22 22.84
C ALA A 56 4.73 1.98 21.62
N PRO A 57 4.17 2.03 20.38
CA PRO A 57 4.92 1.79 19.13
C PRO A 57 6.07 2.77 18.90
N HIS A 58 5.90 4.02 19.30
CA HIS A 58 6.94 5.05 19.23
C HIS A 58 6.81 5.97 20.46
N PRO A 59 7.34 5.58 21.63
CA PRO A 59 7.07 6.27 22.88
C PRO A 59 7.58 7.72 22.87
N MET A 60 8.66 8.01 22.13
CA MET A 60 9.17 9.37 21.97
C MET A 60 8.24 10.31 21.20
N TYR A 61 7.49 9.76 20.24
CA TYR A 61 6.65 10.49 19.28
C TYR A 61 5.19 10.54 19.74
N SER A 62 4.77 9.59 20.59
CA SER A 62 3.39 9.45 21.08
C SER A 62 3.23 9.93 22.53
N VAL A 63 3.29 9.02 23.51
CA VAL A 63 3.16 9.33 24.95
C VAL A 63 4.22 10.33 25.45
N GLY A 64 5.36 10.39 24.78
CA GLY A 64 6.44 11.34 24.97
C GLY A 64 6.12 12.78 24.53
N TYR A 65 4.87 13.08 24.14
CA TYR A 65 4.35 14.44 23.97
C TYR A 65 3.31 14.84 25.03
N ALA A 66 2.98 13.96 25.99
CA ALA A 66 2.03 14.24 27.08
C ALA A 66 2.33 15.54 27.84
N GLY A 67 3.60 15.91 27.98
CA GLY A 67 4.03 17.14 28.68
C GLY A 67 3.57 18.42 27.98
N TYR A 68 3.47 18.44 26.64
CA TYR A 68 2.94 19.58 25.90
C TYR A 68 1.49 19.85 26.30
N TYR A 69 0.68 18.80 26.40
CA TYR A 69 -0.70 18.91 26.89
C TYR A 69 -0.76 19.28 28.37
N GLY A 70 0.18 18.78 29.19
CA GLY A 70 0.33 19.21 30.59
C GLY A 70 0.57 20.71 30.74
N ILE A 71 1.47 21.27 29.92
CA ILE A 71 1.74 22.71 29.86
C ILE A 71 0.49 23.48 29.40
N SER A 72 -0.24 22.98 28.41
CA SER A 72 -1.50 23.59 27.97
C SER A 72 -2.56 23.65 29.09
N LEU A 73 -2.64 22.58 29.90
CA LEU A 73 -3.54 22.50 31.07
C LEU A 73 -3.13 23.45 32.18
N MET A 74 -1.83 23.62 32.44
CA MET A 74 -1.33 24.61 33.40
C MET A 74 -1.60 26.04 32.90
N ALA A 75 -1.30 26.31 31.62
CA ALA A 75 -1.40 27.63 31.00
C ALA A 75 -2.83 28.13 30.77
N ALA A 76 -3.86 27.27 30.89
CA ALA A 76 -5.26 27.65 30.62
C ALA A 76 -5.55 28.12 29.20
N SER A 77 -4.68 27.82 28.25
CA SER A 77 -4.65 28.56 26.99
C SER A 77 -4.92 27.63 25.81
N TYR A 78 -6.01 27.89 25.08
CA TYR A 78 -6.30 27.22 23.82
C TYR A 78 -5.20 27.46 22.79
N LYS A 79 -4.53 28.63 22.80
CA LYS A 79 -3.38 28.89 21.92
C LYS A 79 -2.27 27.89 22.20
N VAL A 80 -1.94 27.68 23.47
CA VAL A 80 -0.92 26.70 23.89
C VAL A 80 -1.38 25.29 23.53
N LEU A 81 -2.66 24.95 23.72
CA LEU A 81 -3.21 23.65 23.31
C LEU A 81 -3.07 23.39 21.80
N PHE A 82 -3.42 24.36 20.95
CA PHE A 82 -3.29 24.22 19.51
C PHE A 82 -1.83 24.13 19.07
N ILE A 83 -0.93 24.91 19.68
CA ILE A 83 0.51 24.79 19.47
C ILE A 83 0.99 23.38 19.85
N SER A 84 0.52 22.83 20.98
CA SER A 84 0.82 21.45 21.40
C SER A 84 0.33 20.41 20.40
N ILE A 85 -0.90 20.55 19.89
CA ILE A 85 -1.47 19.64 18.88
C ILE A 85 -0.67 19.70 17.59
N ILE A 86 -0.35 20.90 17.09
CA ILE A 86 0.43 21.09 15.86
C ILE A 86 1.84 20.51 16.02
N ALA A 87 2.51 20.78 17.15
CA ALA A 87 3.83 20.23 17.43
C ALA A 87 3.82 18.70 17.44
N HIS A 88 2.83 18.09 18.11
CA HIS A 88 2.68 16.64 18.15
C HIS A 88 2.35 16.05 16.76
N ALA A 89 1.48 16.70 15.99
CA ALA A 89 1.16 16.31 14.62
C ALA A 89 2.37 16.39 13.68
N ALA A 90 3.19 17.44 13.80
CA ALA A 90 4.43 17.58 13.04
C ALA A 90 5.43 16.46 13.37
N GLN A 91 5.51 16.04 14.62
CA GLN A 91 6.34 14.91 15.04
C GLN A 91 5.88 13.59 14.39
N PHE A 92 4.57 13.33 14.36
CA PHE A 92 4.03 12.17 13.66
C PHE A 92 4.23 12.24 12.15
N ALA A 93 4.11 13.44 11.56
CA ALA A 93 4.40 13.64 10.14
C ALA A 93 5.87 13.28 9.82
N PHE A 94 6.81 13.69 10.65
CA PHE A 94 8.22 13.28 10.51
C PHE A 94 8.39 11.75 10.61
N LEU A 95 7.76 11.12 11.62
CA LEU A 95 7.81 9.67 11.79
C LEU A 95 7.29 8.94 10.54
N VAL A 96 6.14 9.36 10.00
CA VAL A 96 5.49 8.69 8.86
C VAL A 96 6.21 8.95 7.54
N PHE A 97 6.67 10.17 7.28
CA PHE A 97 7.23 10.54 5.97
C PHE A 97 8.75 10.38 5.87
N VAL A 98 9.47 10.35 6.99
CA VAL A 98 10.94 10.35 7.00
C VAL A 98 11.50 9.12 7.69
N GLU A 99 11.10 8.87 8.94
CA GLU A 99 11.73 7.83 9.76
C GLU A 99 11.24 6.42 9.44
N ASN A 100 9.94 6.16 9.32
CA ASN A 100 9.41 4.84 8.97
C ASN A 100 9.93 4.33 7.62
N PRO A 101 9.92 5.12 6.53
CA PRO A 101 10.51 4.69 5.26
C PRO A 101 12.00 4.38 5.35
N HIS A 102 12.74 5.10 6.20
CA HIS A 102 14.17 4.84 6.45
C HIS A 102 14.37 3.54 7.24
N ILE A 103 13.59 3.33 8.30
CA ILE A 103 13.61 2.11 9.12
C ILE A 103 13.30 0.88 8.26
N ASP A 104 12.23 0.94 7.46
CA ASP A 104 11.82 -0.19 6.63
C ASP A 104 12.84 -0.53 5.55
N LYS A 105 13.51 0.48 5.00
CA LYS A 105 14.58 0.29 4.03
C LYS A 105 15.84 -0.33 4.67
N THR A 106 16.17 0.07 5.89
CA THR A 106 17.46 -0.25 6.53
C THR A 106 17.41 -1.53 7.36
N TYR A 107 16.34 -1.72 8.14
CA TYR A 107 16.25 -2.79 9.14
C TYR A 107 15.29 -3.92 8.78
N ASN A 108 14.38 -3.69 7.83
CA ASN A 108 13.46 -4.72 7.32
C ASN A 108 13.75 -5.02 5.84
N PRO A 109 14.98 -5.46 5.49
CA PRO A 109 15.28 -5.85 4.12
C PRO A 109 14.39 -7.03 3.72
N PRO A 110 13.96 -7.10 2.45
CA PRO A 110 13.13 -8.19 1.97
C PRO A 110 13.81 -9.54 2.26
N PRO A 111 13.08 -10.54 2.76
CA PRO A 111 13.67 -11.84 3.02
C PRO A 111 14.27 -12.39 1.72
N PRO A 112 15.50 -12.95 1.77
CA PRO A 112 16.12 -13.53 0.60
C PRO A 112 15.25 -14.67 0.07
N ARG A 113 15.17 -14.76 -1.25
CA ARG A 113 14.33 -15.72 -1.96
C ARG A 113 14.68 -17.15 -1.54
N LYS A 114 13.67 -17.96 -1.19
CA LYS A 114 13.85 -19.41 -1.02
C LYS A 114 14.06 -20.04 -2.38
N ARG A 115 15.32 -20.23 -2.79
CA ARG A 115 15.66 -21.06 -3.94
C ARG A 115 15.29 -22.50 -3.60
N MET A 116 14.51 -23.18 -4.45
CA MET A 116 14.19 -24.60 -4.25
C MET A 116 15.40 -25.54 -4.44
N THR A 117 16.60 -24.99 -4.63
CA THR A 117 17.84 -25.74 -4.87
C THR A 117 18.70 -25.77 -3.61
N GLU A 118 18.17 -26.31 -2.52
CA GLU A 118 18.93 -26.76 -1.33
C GLU A 118 18.07 -27.70 -0.47
N GLN A 119 17.44 -28.69 -1.13
CA GLN A 119 16.98 -29.92 -0.47
C GLN A 119 17.63 -31.10 -1.19
N ASP A 120 18.94 -31.25 -0.95
CA ASP A 120 19.64 -32.53 -0.94
C ASP A 120 21.14 -32.27 -0.72
N SER A 121 21.54 -31.93 0.52
CA SER A 121 22.81 -32.34 1.13
C SER A 121 23.05 -31.68 2.49
N VAL A 122 23.06 -32.54 3.53
CA VAL A 122 23.78 -32.38 4.81
C VAL A 122 23.29 -31.30 5.79
N SER A 123 22.49 -31.72 6.78
CA SER A 123 22.92 -31.70 8.20
C SER A 123 22.08 -32.66 9.05
N THR A 124 22.65 -33.85 9.22
CA THR A 124 22.33 -34.79 10.30
C THR A 124 22.71 -34.16 11.65
N SER A 125 21.79 -34.23 12.63
CA SER A 125 21.95 -34.10 14.11
C SER A 125 20.90 -33.11 14.66
N SER A 126 20.07 -33.36 15.66
CA SER A 126 19.93 -34.44 16.64
C SER A 126 18.47 -34.38 17.11
N GLN A 127 17.73 -35.48 17.09
CA GLN A 127 16.83 -35.84 18.19
C GLN A 127 16.43 -37.30 18.05
N ALA A 128 16.88 -38.06 19.05
CA ALA A 128 16.75 -39.49 19.17
C ALA A 128 15.36 -39.86 19.75
N THR A 129 14.85 -41.01 19.26
CA THR A 129 14.04 -42.05 19.96
C THR A 129 12.73 -41.61 20.63
N GLU A 130 11.56 -42.24 20.43
CA GLU A 130 11.26 -43.68 20.23
C GLU A 130 9.73 -43.86 19.90
N PRO A 131 9.13 -45.07 19.73
CA PRO A 131 8.58 -45.53 18.45
C PRO A 131 7.08 -45.92 18.47
N SER A 132 6.46 -46.12 17.30
CA SER A 132 5.38 -47.13 17.18
C SER A 132 5.15 -47.59 15.73
N VAL A 133 5.72 -48.76 15.45
CA VAL A 133 5.18 -49.94 14.72
C VAL A 133 4.20 -49.71 13.55
N ALA A 134 4.64 -50.27 12.42
CA ALA A 134 4.00 -50.38 11.12
C ALA A 134 2.65 -51.14 11.08
N SER A 135 1.87 -50.87 10.04
CA SER A 135 1.45 -51.93 9.10
C SER A 135 1.10 -51.32 7.75
N ALA A 136 1.71 -51.89 6.71
CA ALA A 136 1.43 -51.61 5.31
C ALA A 136 0.34 -52.56 4.81
N SER A 137 -0.57 -52.04 3.99
CA SER A 137 -1.34 -52.83 3.04
C SER A 137 -1.55 -52.01 1.78
N THR A 138 -0.87 -52.44 0.72
CA THR A 138 -1.06 -52.09 -0.68
C THR A 138 -2.45 -52.56 -1.14
N ASP A 139 -3.22 -51.72 -1.85
CA ASP A 139 -3.84 -52.07 -3.14
C ASP A 139 -4.60 -50.89 -3.79
N GLU A 140 -4.22 -50.68 -5.06
CA GLU A 140 -4.82 -50.02 -6.23
C GLU A 140 -5.30 -48.53 -6.28
N PRO A 141 -5.09 -47.86 -7.44
CA PRO A 141 -5.35 -46.43 -7.64
C PRO A 141 -6.71 -46.17 -8.32
N LEU A 142 -7.55 -45.36 -7.68
CA LEU A 142 -8.74 -44.74 -8.27
C LEU A 142 -8.58 -43.20 -8.28
N PRO A 143 -9.18 -42.53 -9.27
CA PRO A 143 -8.61 -41.36 -9.94
C PRO A 143 -8.55 -40.10 -9.07
N GLN A 144 -7.50 -39.32 -9.30
CA GLN A 144 -7.22 -38.00 -8.74
C GLN A 144 -8.46 -37.09 -8.74
N ALA A 145 -9.14 -37.00 -7.59
CA ALA A 145 -9.85 -35.79 -7.24
C ALA A 145 -8.80 -34.72 -6.94
N THR A 146 -8.75 -33.71 -7.80
CA THR A 146 -7.98 -32.47 -7.63
C THR A 146 -7.95 -32.05 -6.17
N THR A 147 -6.76 -32.10 -5.58
CA THR A 147 -6.45 -31.55 -4.27
C THR A 147 -6.90 -30.09 -4.28
N SER A 148 -8.05 -29.82 -3.65
CA SER A 148 -8.53 -28.46 -3.43
C SER A 148 -7.49 -27.78 -2.54
N PRO A 149 -6.93 -26.61 -2.90
CA PRO A 149 -5.99 -25.93 -2.03
C PRO A 149 -6.74 -25.53 -0.76
N SER A 150 -6.33 -26.12 0.37
CA SER A 150 -6.86 -25.89 1.72
C SER A 150 -6.47 -24.52 2.31
N GLY A 151 -6.04 -23.58 1.46
CA GLY A 151 -5.65 -22.23 1.86
C GLY A 151 -6.72 -21.19 1.48
N PRO A 152 -6.76 -20.05 2.17
CA PRO A 152 -7.59 -18.93 1.73
C PRO A 152 -7.17 -18.53 0.30
N PRO A 153 -8.12 -18.23 -0.60
CA PRO A 153 -7.76 -17.73 -1.91
C PRO A 153 -7.00 -16.41 -1.74
N PRO A 154 -5.88 -16.19 -2.46
CA PRO A 154 -5.19 -14.91 -2.42
C PRO A 154 -6.18 -13.81 -2.86
N SER A 155 -6.44 -12.82 -2.00
CA SER A 155 -7.36 -11.74 -2.32
C SER A 155 -6.73 -10.81 -3.35
N VAL A 156 -7.05 -11.07 -4.61
CA VAL A 156 -6.54 -10.29 -5.75
C VAL A 156 -7.11 -8.88 -5.77
N HIS A 157 -8.28 -8.66 -5.16
CA HIS A 157 -8.90 -7.36 -5.08
C HIS A 157 -9.63 -7.19 -3.74
N ASN A 158 -9.01 -6.44 -2.85
CA ASN A 158 -9.54 -6.17 -1.51
C ASN A 158 -10.87 -5.41 -1.59
N LEU A 159 -11.73 -5.55 -0.58
CA LEU A 159 -13.01 -4.84 -0.51
C LEU A 159 -12.89 -3.44 0.13
N LEU A 160 -11.85 -3.19 0.92
CA LEU A 160 -11.69 -1.96 1.68
C LEU A 160 -10.68 -1.01 1.06
N GLY A 161 -10.97 0.30 1.14
CA GLY A 161 -10.09 1.39 0.71
C GLY A 161 -10.57 2.08 -0.57
N PHE A 162 -10.37 3.39 -0.66
CA PHE A 162 -10.82 4.20 -1.80
C PHE A 162 -10.20 3.78 -3.15
N ASN A 163 -8.96 3.26 -3.12
CA ASN A 163 -8.29 2.79 -4.33
C ASN A 163 -8.82 1.43 -4.83
N ASN A 164 -9.59 0.72 -4.00
CA ASN A 164 -10.15 -0.61 -4.30
C ASN A 164 -11.67 -0.53 -4.54
N LEU A 165 -12.21 0.65 -4.85
CA LEU A 165 -13.63 0.79 -5.17
C LEU A 165 -13.91 0.29 -6.59
N ASP A 166 -14.78 -0.70 -6.73
CA ASP A 166 -15.18 -1.28 -8.00
C ASP A 166 -16.69 -1.11 -8.24
N LEU A 167 -17.06 -0.26 -9.20
CA LEU A 167 -18.46 -0.01 -9.56
C LEU A 167 -19.14 -1.21 -10.23
N TYR A 168 -18.40 -2.23 -10.67
CA TYR A 168 -18.99 -3.47 -11.18
C TYR A 168 -19.28 -4.46 -10.05
N ARG A 169 -18.74 -4.23 -8.85
CA ARG A 169 -18.98 -5.06 -7.67
C ARG A 169 -20.31 -4.68 -7.03
N ILE A 170 -21.17 -5.68 -6.85
CA ILE A 170 -22.50 -5.52 -6.22
C ILE A 170 -22.36 -4.96 -4.79
N THR A 171 -21.35 -5.42 -4.05
CA THR A 171 -21.09 -4.95 -2.68
C THR A 171 -20.77 -3.46 -2.62
N ASP A 172 -19.93 -2.94 -3.51
CA ASP A 172 -19.49 -1.54 -3.49
C ASP A 172 -20.61 -0.62 -3.99
N THR A 173 -21.28 -1.00 -5.08
CA THR A 173 -22.46 -0.28 -5.57
C THR A 173 -23.58 -0.23 -4.54
N SER A 174 -23.87 -1.35 -3.87
CA SER A 174 -24.87 -1.39 -2.79
C SER A 174 -24.46 -0.52 -1.60
N SER A 175 -23.16 -0.50 -1.26
CA SER A 175 -22.63 0.32 -0.18
C SER A 175 -22.77 1.82 -0.48
N ILE A 176 -22.44 2.24 -1.70
CA ILE A 176 -22.61 3.62 -2.17
C ILE A 176 -24.09 3.99 -2.18
N LEU A 177 -24.96 3.12 -2.70
CA LEU A 177 -26.40 3.35 -2.74
C LEU A 177 -26.98 3.53 -1.34
N ILE A 178 -26.62 2.67 -0.39
CA ILE A 178 -27.06 2.76 1.01
C ILE A 178 -26.61 4.07 1.64
N GLN A 179 -25.34 4.46 1.46
CA GLN A 179 -24.84 5.73 2.01
C GLN A 179 -25.57 6.93 1.40
N LEU A 180 -25.82 6.92 0.09
CA LEU A 180 -26.58 7.96 -0.60
C LEU A 180 -28.02 8.03 -0.08
N LEU A 181 -28.69 6.89 0.09
CA LEU A 181 -30.06 6.82 0.60
C LEU A 181 -30.14 7.34 2.04
N VAL A 182 -29.22 6.91 2.93
CA VAL A 182 -29.17 7.38 4.32
C VAL A 182 -28.85 8.88 4.36
N PHE A 183 -27.92 9.36 3.54
CA PHE A 183 -27.59 10.78 3.44
C PHE A 183 -28.79 11.60 2.95
N ALA A 184 -29.43 11.19 1.85
CA ALA A 184 -30.61 11.84 1.31
C ALA A 184 -31.75 11.89 2.35
N LEU A 185 -32.02 10.77 3.03
CA LEU A 185 -33.01 10.72 4.11
C LEU A 185 -32.65 11.68 5.25
N THR A 186 -31.37 11.76 5.62
CA THR A 186 -30.88 12.65 6.69
C THR A 186 -31.00 14.12 6.31
N VAL A 187 -30.75 14.50 5.06
CA VAL A 187 -30.83 15.90 4.62
C VAL A 187 -32.28 16.34 4.36
N LEU A 188 -33.09 15.48 3.75
CA LEU A 188 -34.45 15.81 3.33
C LEU A 188 -35.48 15.83 4.47
N THR A 189 -35.22 15.11 5.57
CA THR A 189 -36.13 15.09 6.72
C THR A 189 -35.88 16.30 7.64
N PRO A 190 -36.92 16.90 8.24
CA PRO A 190 -36.74 17.99 9.19
C PRO A 190 -36.23 17.46 10.55
N SER A 191 -35.51 18.29 11.31
CA SER A 191 -34.99 17.94 12.64
C SER A 191 -36.04 18.08 13.76
N THR A 192 -37.27 17.61 13.54
CA THR A 192 -38.30 17.60 14.59
C THR A 192 -38.08 16.45 15.58
N PRO A 193 -38.57 16.54 16.84
CA PRO A 193 -38.36 15.49 17.85
C PRO A 193 -38.78 14.09 17.40
N ARG A 194 -39.81 13.98 16.54
CA ARG A 194 -40.25 12.70 15.99
C ARG A 194 -39.20 12.07 15.06
N TYR A 195 -38.66 12.84 14.12
CA TYR A 195 -37.60 12.35 13.23
C TYR A 195 -36.33 12.08 14.02
N GLN A 196 -35.96 12.96 14.95
CA GLN A 196 -34.84 12.75 15.85
C GLN A 196 -34.93 11.39 16.58
N PHE A 197 -36.09 11.07 17.15
CA PHE A 197 -36.33 9.75 17.75
C PHE A 197 -36.21 8.61 16.74
N LEU A 198 -36.79 8.73 15.54
CA LEU A 198 -36.71 7.68 14.51
C LEU A 198 -35.27 7.40 14.07
N PHE A 199 -34.43 8.43 13.92
CA PHE A 199 -33.02 8.24 13.56
C PHE A 199 -32.22 7.56 14.68
N VAL A 200 -32.48 7.93 15.95
CA VAL A 200 -31.85 7.27 17.11
C VAL A 200 -32.31 5.82 17.23
N ALA A 201 -33.60 5.54 17.06
CA ALA A 201 -34.15 4.20 17.07
C ALA A 201 -33.57 3.35 15.93
N ASN A 202 -33.48 3.91 14.71
CA ASN A 202 -32.86 3.25 13.56
C ASN A 202 -31.38 2.91 13.84
N ALA A 203 -30.61 3.85 14.40
CA ALA A 203 -29.22 3.59 14.79
C ALA A 203 -29.10 2.48 15.85
N ALA A 204 -29.99 2.45 16.84
CA ALA A 204 -30.02 1.39 17.84
C ALA A 204 -30.34 0.02 17.25
N VAL A 205 -31.32 -0.06 16.33
CA VAL A 205 -31.69 -1.29 15.62
C VAL A 205 -30.51 -1.80 14.80
N TRP A 206 -29.89 -0.95 13.97
CA TRP A 206 -28.74 -1.38 13.17
C TRP A 206 -27.53 -1.73 14.00
N ARG A 207 -27.34 -1.10 15.17
CA ARG A 207 -26.30 -1.50 16.11
C ARG A 207 -26.56 -2.90 16.67
N LEU A 208 -27.80 -3.22 17.03
CA LEU A 208 -28.20 -4.56 17.48
C LEU A 208 -28.04 -5.60 16.38
N VAL A 209 -28.49 -5.29 15.16
CA VAL A 209 -28.35 -6.17 13.99
C VAL A 209 -26.87 -6.45 13.71
N PHE A 210 -26.03 -5.42 13.72
CA PHE A 210 -24.60 -5.59 13.48
C PHE A 210 -23.92 -6.40 14.60
N SER A 211 -24.15 -6.10 15.86
CA SER A 211 -23.45 -6.81 16.95
C SER A 211 -24.04 -8.21 17.23
N VAL A 212 -25.35 -8.32 17.38
CA VAL A 212 -26.01 -9.59 17.72
C VAL A 212 -26.22 -10.46 16.49
N GLY A 213 -26.64 -9.87 15.36
CA GLY A 213 -26.92 -10.62 14.13
C GLY A 213 -25.66 -11.22 13.50
N ILE A 214 -24.62 -10.40 13.28
CA ILE A 214 -23.33 -10.91 12.78
C ILE A 214 -22.69 -11.87 13.79
N GLY A 215 -22.79 -11.55 15.09
CA GLY A 215 -22.30 -12.43 16.15
C GLY A 215 -22.94 -13.82 16.11
N TYR A 216 -24.27 -13.89 15.96
CA TYR A 216 -25.00 -15.14 15.80
C TYR A 216 -24.57 -15.92 14.56
N LEU A 217 -24.43 -15.26 13.40
CA LEU A 217 -23.95 -15.91 12.17
C LEU A 217 -22.54 -16.49 12.32
N LEU A 218 -21.64 -15.76 13.00
CA LEU A 218 -20.29 -16.23 13.30
C LEU A 218 -20.29 -17.41 14.28
N THR A 219 -21.14 -17.41 15.31
CA THR A 219 -21.27 -18.54 16.22
C THR A 219 -21.75 -19.81 15.49
N GLU A 220 -22.80 -19.70 14.67
CA GLU A 220 -23.28 -20.80 13.84
C GLU A 220 -22.24 -21.28 12.82
N GLN A 221 -21.43 -20.37 12.28
CA GLN A 221 -20.31 -20.71 11.42
C GLN A 221 -19.18 -21.42 12.19
N SER A 222 -18.88 -21.00 13.43
CA SER A 222 -17.85 -21.61 14.28
C SER A 222 -18.20 -23.05 14.70
N ASP A 223 -19.47 -23.27 15.04
CA ASP A 223 -19.91 -24.55 15.63
C ASP A 223 -20.38 -25.53 14.56
N CYS A 224 -21.13 -25.02 13.59
CA CYS A 224 -21.80 -25.81 12.59
C CYS A 224 -21.40 -25.42 11.17
N LYS A 225 -20.44 -24.53 10.90
CA LYS A 225 -20.10 -24.10 9.53
C LYS A 225 -21.36 -23.80 8.69
N ALA A 226 -22.41 -23.26 9.33
CA ALA A 226 -23.76 -23.23 8.77
C ALA A 226 -23.83 -22.39 7.50
N TRP A 227 -23.07 -21.29 7.47
CA TRP A 227 -22.95 -20.41 6.31
C TRP A 227 -22.30 -21.15 5.13
N THR A 228 -21.13 -21.75 5.34
CA THR A 228 -20.46 -22.52 4.28
C THR A 228 -21.31 -23.70 3.80
N ARG A 229 -21.96 -24.42 4.73
CA ARG A 229 -22.88 -25.53 4.40
C ARG A 229 -24.09 -25.07 3.59
N HIS A 230 -24.61 -23.88 3.84
CA HIS A 230 -25.72 -23.32 3.07
C HIS A 230 -25.36 -23.17 1.60
N PHE A 231 -24.20 -22.57 1.29
CA PHE A 231 -23.74 -22.39 -0.10
C PHE A 231 -23.37 -23.72 -0.77
N LEU A 232 -22.70 -24.61 -0.05
CA LEU A 232 -22.40 -25.96 -0.55
C LEU A 232 -23.66 -26.77 -0.91
N LYS A 233 -24.77 -26.58 -0.17
CA LYS A 233 -26.05 -27.23 -0.47
C LYS A 233 -26.58 -26.88 -1.87
N TYR A 234 -26.28 -25.69 -2.38
CA TYR A 234 -26.68 -25.23 -3.72
C TYR A 234 -25.61 -25.49 -4.78
N GLY A 235 -24.54 -26.23 -4.47
CA GLY A 235 -23.46 -26.54 -5.40
C GLY A 235 -22.43 -25.41 -5.57
N GLU A 236 -22.48 -24.38 -4.72
CA GLU A 236 -21.52 -23.28 -4.77
C GLU A 236 -20.23 -23.60 -4.01
N SER A 237 -19.14 -22.90 -4.34
CA SER A 237 -17.83 -23.14 -3.73
C SER A 237 -17.69 -22.50 -2.34
N PRO A 238 -16.81 -23.03 -1.45
CA PRO A 238 -16.49 -22.38 -0.18
C PRO A 238 -15.94 -20.94 -0.35
N ASN A 239 -15.29 -20.67 -1.48
CA ASN A 239 -14.77 -19.34 -1.83
C ASN A 239 -15.91 -18.36 -2.10
N GLU A 240 -16.99 -18.81 -2.74
CA GLU A 240 -18.17 -17.96 -2.95
C GLU A 240 -18.88 -17.65 -1.64
N ALA A 241 -19.03 -18.66 -0.77
CA ALA A 241 -19.55 -18.46 0.59
C ALA A 241 -18.75 -17.39 1.37
N TRP A 242 -17.41 -17.42 1.25
CA TRP A 242 -16.52 -16.42 1.84
C TRP A 242 -16.70 -15.03 1.23
N ASN A 243 -16.82 -14.91 -0.10
CA ASN A 243 -17.07 -13.62 -0.76
C ASN A 243 -18.40 -13.00 -0.32
N GLN A 244 -19.47 -13.79 -0.24
CA GLN A 244 -20.78 -13.34 0.22
C GLN A 244 -20.77 -12.95 1.71
N TRP A 245 -19.97 -13.64 2.54
CA TRP A 245 -19.74 -13.25 3.92
C TRP A 245 -19.09 -11.87 4.03
N LYS A 246 -18.00 -11.63 3.28
CA LYS A 246 -17.33 -10.32 3.25
C LYS A 246 -18.30 -9.20 2.88
N GLY A 247 -19.14 -9.43 1.86
CA GLY A 247 -20.17 -8.48 1.44
C GLY A 247 -21.21 -8.20 2.53
N THR A 248 -21.73 -9.26 3.17
CA THR A 248 -22.74 -9.15 4.25
C THR A 248 -22.20 -8.39 5.46
N TYR A 249 -20.98 -8.72 5.89
CA TYR A 249 -20.32 -8.05 7.00
C TYR A 249 -20.05 -6.57 6.68
N HIS A 250 -19.52 -6.28 5.48
CA HIS A 250 -19.20 -4.92 5.05
C HIS A 250 -20.45 -4.02 4.98
N LEU A 251 -21.52 -4.50 4.34
CA LEU A 251 -22.79 -3.76 4.24
C LEU A 251 -23.41 -3.50 5.61
N SER A 252 -23.37 -4.49 6.51
CA SER A 252 -23.88 -4.36 7.88
C SER A 252 -23.08 -3.34 8.69
N MET A 253 -21.74 -3.33 8.53
CA MET A 253 -20.87 -2.34 9.16
C MET A 253 -21.16 -0.93 8.63
N ILE A 254 -21.25 -0.76 7.30
CA ILE A 254 -21.56 0.54 6.69
C ILE A 254 -22.91 1.06 7.16
N MET A 255 -23.94 0.22 7.17
CA MET A 255 -25.26 0.62 7.65
C MET A 255 -25.24 1.03 9.13
N CYS A 256 -24.51 0.29 9.97
CA CYS A 256 -24.33 0.60 11.39
C CYS A 256 -23.70 1.98 11.60
N TYR A 257 -22.60 2.28 10.90
CA TYR A 257 -21.94 3.59 11.00
C TYR A 257 -22.75 4.71 10.33
N ALA A 258 -23.34 4.47 9.16
CA ALA A 258 -24.14 5.47 8.45
C ALA A 258 -25.36 5.89 9.26
N SER A 259 -26.07 4.93 9.86
CA SER A 259 -27.22 5.21 10.74
C SER A 259 -26.80 5.95 12.02
N PHE A 260 -25.66 5.59 12.63
CA PHE A 260 -25.11 6.32 13.78
C PHE A 260 -24.74 7.76 13.42
N ILE A 261 -24.02 7.99 12.32
CA ILE A 261 -23.64 9.33 11.85
C ILE A 261 -24.89 10.16 11.53
N ALA A 262 -25.91 9.55 10.91
CA ALA A 262 -27.19 10.22 10.66
C ALA A 262 -27.90 10.63 11.96
N ALA A 263 -27.90 9.77 12.98
CA ALA A 263 -28.43 10.11 14.30
C ALA A 263 -27.65 11.26 14.96
N VAL A 264 -26.31 11.21 14.91
CA VAL A 264 -25.43 12.29 15.39
C VAL A 264 -25.73 13.60 14.67
N TRP A 265 -25.86 13.59 13.35
CA TRP A 265 -26.23 14.77 12.55
C TRP A 265 -27.57 15.36 13.01
N LYS A 266 -28.58 14.51 13.24
CA LYS A 266 -29.90 14.96 13.70
C LYS A 266 -29.93 15.48 15.13
N MET A 267 -29.04 14.97 15.99
CA MET A 267 -28.90 15.41 17.38
C MET A 267 -27.97 16.63 17.52
N TYR A 268 -27.13 16.90 16.53
CA TYR A 268 -26.16 17.98 16.57
C TYR A 268 -26.84 19.34 16.35
N THR A 269 -26.41 20.32 17.14
CA THR A 269 -26.82 21.72 16.99
C THR A 269 -25.58 22.57 16.79
N LEU A 270 -25.55 23.34 15.70
CA LEU A 270 -24.40 24.18 15.39
C LEU A 270 -24.28 25.31 16.43
N PRO A 271 -23.17 25.39 17.18
CA PRO A 271 -22.99 26.45 18.16
C PRO A 271 -22.90 27.82 17.48
N ALA A 272 -23.66 28.79 17.98
CA ALA A 272 -23.58 30.18 17.50
C ALA A 272 -22.28 30.88 17.95
N ASP A 273 -21.74 30.48 19.11
CA ASP A 273 -20.48 30.97 19.65
C ASP A 273 -19.58 29.79 20.03
N TRP A 274 -18.42 29.71 19.38
CA TRP A 274 -17.40 28.69 19.63
C TRP A 274 -16.59 28.97 20.90
N GLY A 275 -16.49 30.24 21.31
CA GLY A 275 -15.77 30.66 22.52
C GLY A 275 -16.55 30.41 23.81
N TYR A 276 -17.82 30.03 23.70
CA TYR A 276 -18.69 29.82 24.85
C TYR A 276 -18.37 28.51 25.58
N GLY A 277 -17.93 28.63 26.85
CA GLY A 277 -17.73 27.50 27.75
C GLY A 277 -16.71 26.47 27.25
N LEU A 278 -17.12 25.20 27.25
CA LEU A 278 -16.29 24.06 26.81
C LEU A 278 -16.58 23.65 25.37
N VAL A 279 -17.36 24.43 24.60
CA VAL A 279 -17.76 24.06 23.24
C VAL A 279 -16.53 23.77 22.37
N LEU A 280 -15.59 24.70 22.28
CA LEU A 280 -14.35 24.49 21.52
C LEU A 280 -13.57 23.27 22.01
N LEU A 281 -13.39 23.12 23.33
CA LEU A 281 -12.66 21.98 23.90
C LEU A 281 -13.32 20.64 23.56
N ARG A 282 -14.65 20.54 23.68
CA ARG A 282 -15.42 19.34 23.37
C ARG A 282 -15.32 18.95 21.91
N HIS A 283 -15.31 19.93 21.00
CA HIS A 283 -15.12 19.68 19.58
C HIS A 283 -13.69 19.26 19.25
N VAL A 284 -12.69 19.89 19.87
CA VAL A 284 -11.27 19.51 19.69
C VAL A 284 -11.00 18.10 20.21
N LEU A 285 -11.46 17.78 21.43
CA LEU A 285 -11.32 16.44 22.01
C LEU A 285 -12.14 15.40 21.23
N GLY A 286 -13.37 15.75 20.84
CA GLY A 286 -14.24 14.85 20.08
C GLY A 286 -13.68 14.53 18.70
N ALA A 287 -13.16 15.53 17.98
CA ALA A 287 -12.45 15.32 16.71
C ALA A 287 -11.19 14.46 16.92
N GLY A 288 -10.41 14.73 17.97
CA GLY A 288 -9.24 13.93 18.32
C GLY A 288 -9.57 12.45 18.57
N LEU A 289 -10.69 12.17 19.27
CA LEU A 289 -11.15 10.79 19.50
C LEU A 289 -11.64 10.10 18.22
N ILE A 290 -12.29 10.83 17.30
CA ILE A 290 -12.66 10.31 15.98
C ILE A 290 -11.40 9.98 15.17
N SER A 291 -10.41 10.88 15.14
CA SER A 291 -9.12 10.62 14.49
C SER A 291 -8.41 9.41 15.11
N LEU A 292 -8.45 9.26 16.43
CA LEU A 292 -7.89 8.11 17.13
C LEU A 292 -8.58 6.79 16.73
N GLN A 293 -9.91 6.77 16.60
CA GLN A 293 -10.63 5.59 16.13
C GLN A 293 -10.26 5.25 14.68
N ILE A 294 -10.21 6.24 13.78
CA ILE A 294 -9.81 6.03 12.38
C ILE A 294 -8.39 5.44 12.30
N TRP A 295 -7.45 6.02 13.05
CA TRP A 295 -6.09 5.52 13.13
C TRP A 295 -6.04 4.08 13.67
N THR A 296 -6.78 3.80 14.75
CA THR A 296 -6.88 2.45 15.33
C THR A 296 -7.39 1.44 14.30
N SER A 297 -8.47 1.77 13.58
CA SER A 297 -9.04 0.90 12.54
C SER A 297 -8.07 0.68 11.38
N ALA A 298 -7.35 1.73 10.93
CA ALA A 298 -6.33 1.60 9.89
C ALA A 298 -5.18 0.69 10.34
N SER A 299 -4.69 0.84 11.57
CA SER A 299 -3.62 -0.01 12.12
C SER A 299 -4.05 -1.46 12.33
N ILE A 300 -5.32 -1.70 12.70
CA ILE A 300 -5.87 -3.07 12.77
C ILE A 300 -5.90 -3.69 11.38
N TYR A 301 -6.41 -2.97 10.37
CA TYR A 301 -6.49 -3.46 9.00
C TYR A 301 -5.10 -3.75 8.40
N GLU A 302 -4.11 -2.89 8.66
CA GLU A 302 -2.72 -3.10 8.23
C GLU A 302 -2.09 -4.34 8.89
N SER A 303 -2.42 -4.62 10.16
CA SER A 303 -1.84 -5.75 10.90
C SER A 303 -2.51 -7.09 10.57
N LEU A 304 -3.83 -7.10 10.39
CA LEU A 304 -4.64 -8.30 10.13
C LEU A 304 -4.84 -8.61 8.65
N GLY A 305 -4.72 -7.59 7.78
CA GLY A 305 -5.13 -7.66 6.39
C GLY A 305 -6.65 -7.86 6.22
N GLU A 306 -7.07 -8.09 4.97
CA GLU A 306 -8.47 -8.35 4.66
C GLU A 306 -8.98 -9.63 5.34
N PHE A 307 -8.16 -10.67 5.39
CA PHE A 307 -8.55 -11.96 5.95
C PHE A 307 -8.95 -11.85 7.43
N GLY A 308 -8.12 -11.23 8.27
CA GLY A 308 -8.44 -11.07 9.69
C GLY A 308 -9.55 -10.04 9.94
N TRP A 309 -9.63 -8.96 9.15
CA TRP A 309 -10.69 -7.95 9.28
C TRP A 309 -12.10 -8.53 9.10
N PHE A 310 -12.26 -9.52 8.21
CA PHE A 310 -13.54 -10.19 7.96
C PHE A 310 -13.72 -11.49 8.75
N TYR A 311 -12.93 -11.74 9.80
CA TYR A 311 -12.99 -12.97 10.62
C TYR A 311 -12.75 -14.26 9.81
N GLY A 312 -11.76 -14.27 8.92
CA GLY A 312 -11.45 -15.41 8.05
C GLY A 312 -11.14 -16.73 8.77
N ASP A 313 -10.63 -16.65 10.00
CA ASP A 313 -10.36 -17.81 10.86
C ASP A 313 -11.63 -18.64 11.17
N PHE A 314 -12.83 -18.02 11.11
CA PHE A 314 -14.09 -18.74 11.26
C PHE A 314 -14.40 -19.64 10.06
N PHE A 315 -13.80 -19.39 8.90
CA PHE A 315 -14.06 -20.09 7.65
C PHE A 315 -12.96 -21.10 7.33
N PHE A 316 -11.69 -20.74 7.49
CA PHE A 316 -10.55 -21.57 7.07
C PHE A 316 -9.66 -21.95 8.25
N GLU A 317 -9.36 -23.24 8.39
CA GLU A 317 -8.50 -23.75 9.47
C GLU A 317 -7.02 -23.69 9.07
N GLY A 318 -6.16 -23.23 9.97
CA GLY A 318 -4.70 -23.28 9.79
C GLY A 318 -4.11 -22.29 8.79
N ALA A 319 -4.88 -21.29 8.35
CA ALA A 319 -4.44 -20.32 7.35
C ALA A 319 -3.22 -19.52 7.81
N HIS A 320 -3.24 -18.93 9.01
CA HIS A 320 -2.15 -18.06 9.52
C HIS A 320 -1.79 -18.35 10.99
N LYS A 321 -0.51 -18.15 11.34
CA LYS A 321 -0.03 -18.09 12.73
C LYS A 321 -0.36 -16.71 13.29
N LEU A 322 -0.80 -16.63 14.56
CA LEU A 322 -1.04 -15.36 15.24
C LEU A 322 0.23 -14.48 15.22
N THR A 323 0.19 -13.37 14.49
CA THR A 323 1.28 -12.39 14.41
C THR A 323 1.02 -11.25 15.39
N TYR A 324 1.92 -11.07 16.37
CA TYR A 324 1.84 -9.96 17.33
C TYR A 324 2.60 -8.73 16.81
N ASN A 325 2.24 -8.28 15.61
CA ASN A 325 2.85 -7.13 14.94
C ASN A 325 1.92 -5.91 15.01
N GLY A 326 2.45 -4.74 14.68
CA GLY A 326 1.69 -3.49 14.68
C GLY A 326 1.02 -3.19 16.03
N ILE A 327 -0.28 -2.90 16.00
CA ILE A 327 -1.05 -2.56 17.20
C ILE A 327 -1.21 -3.75 18.18
N TYR A 328 -1.22 -4.98 17.66
CA TYR A 328 -1.39 -6.21 18.44
C TYR A 328 -0.16 -6.57 19.28
N ARG A 329 0.98 -5.92 19.03
CA ARG A 329 2.14 -5.99 19.93
C ARG A 329 1.83 -5.41 21.31
N PHE A 330 1.05 -4.32 21.34
CA PHE A 330 0.79 -3.50 22.53
C PHE A 330 -0.53 -3.83 23.21
N LEU A 331 -1.57 -4.08 22.41
CA LEU A 331 -2.94 -4.32 22.86
C LEU A 331 -3.43 -5.68 22.36
N ASN A 332 -3.96 -6.52 23.25
CA ASN A 332 -4.56 -7.80 22.82
C ASN A 332 -5.87 -7.59 22.05
N ASN A 333 -6.67 -6.60 22.45
CA ASN A 333 -7.96 -6.27 21.85
C ASN A 333 -8.05 -4.76 21.64
N PRO A 334 -7.41 -4.20 20.59
CA PRO A 334 -7.44 -2.75 20.33
C PRO A 334 -8.87 -2.23 20.12
N GLU A 335 -9.75 -3.04 19.54
CA GLU A 335 -11.16 -2.70 19.32
C GLU A 335 -11.92 -2.41 20.61
N ARG A 336 -11.63 -3.18 21.67
CA ARG A 336 -12.27 -3.04 22.99
C ARG A 336 -12.04 -1.66 23.61
N VAL A 337 -10.82 -1.15 23.50
CA VAL A 337 -10.39 0.05 24.24
C VAL A 337 -10.46 1.29 23.35
N LEU A 338 -9.93 1.22 22.13
CA LEU A 338 -9.76 2.37 21.24
C LEU A 338 -10.68 2.33 20.00
N GLY A 339 -11.22 1.15 19.66
CA GLY A 339 -12.09 0.97 18.49
C GLY A 339 -13.42 1.73 18.55
N LEU A 340 -13.83 2.21 19.73
CA LEU A 340 -15.04 3.01 19.93
C LEU A 340 -14.75 4.45 20.39
N ALA A 341 -13.49 4.89 20.34
CA ALA A 341 -13.10 6.23 20.79
C ALA A 341 -13.91 7.34 20.08
N GLY A 342 -14.08 7.23 18.77
CA GLY A 342 -14.82 8.20 17.96
C GLY A 342 -16.33 8.24 18.25
N VAL A 343 -16.93 7.13 18.67
CA VAL A 343 -18.32 7.11 19.17
C VAL A 343 -18.45 7.99 20.41
N TRP A 344 -17.50 7.89 21.35
CA TRP A 344 -17.41 8.79 22.50
C TRP A 344 -17.04 10.22 22.11
N GLY A 345 -16.24 10.39 21.05
CA GLY A 345 -15.98 11.70 20.45
C GLY A 345 -17.25 12.39 19.94
N ALA A 346 -18.16 11.64 19.31
CA ALA A 346 -19.46 12.14 18.88
C ALA A 346 -20.37 12.53 20.06
N VAL A 347 -20.27 11.83 21.21
CA VAL A 347 -20.96 12.23 22.46
C VAL A 347 -20.45 13.60 22.93
N LEU A 348 -19.13 13.83 22.92
CA LEU A 348 -18.56 15.13 23.32
C LEU A 348 -19.03 16.27 22.40
N ILE A 349 -19.04 16.03 21.09
CA ILE A 349 -19.45 17.02 20.08
C ILE A 349 -20.94 17.37 20.22
N THR A 350 -21.81 16.36 20.37
CA THR A 350 -23.26 16.58 20.41
C THR A 350 -23.79 16.97 21.79
N SER A 351 -23.10 16.57 22.87
CA SER A 351 -23.53 16.77 24.25
C SER A 351 -24.99 16.33 24.49
N SER A 352 -25.44 15.26 23.82
CA SER A 352 -26.83 14.77 23.83
C SER A 352 -26.96 13.42 24.53
N GLY A 353 -27.90 13.31 25.47
CA GLY A 353 -28.18 12.06 26.18
C GLY A 353 -28.60 10.90 25.27
N ALA A 354 -29.23 11.18 24.12
CA ALA A 354 -29.60 10.16 23.14
C ALA A 354 -28.37 9.54 22.46
N ILE A 355 -27.34 10.34 22.16
CA ILE A 355 -26.08 9.84 21.60
C ILE A 355 -25.27 9.14 22.70
N THR A 356 -25.30 9.62 23.94
CA THR A 356 -24.72 8.92 25.09
C THR A 356 -25.30 7.52 25.26
N PHE A 357 -26.63 7.37 25.14
CA PHE A 357 -27.29 6.06 25.15
C PHE A 357 -26.79 5.15 24.03
N LEU A 358 -26.70 5.66 22.78
CA LEU A 358 -26.18 4.88 21.65
C LEU A 358 -24.71 4.48 21.85
N ALA A 359 -23.89 5.35 22.45
CA ALA A 359 -22.50 5.08 22.75
C ALA A 359 -22.34 3.97 23.81
N LEU A 360 -23.11 4.05 24.90
CA LEU A 360 -23.17 3.01 25.93
C LEU A 360 -23.63 1.68 25.36
N LEU A 361 -24.73 1.68 24.60
CA LEU A 361 -25.23 0.49 23.92
C LEU A 361 -24.16 -0.10 23.00
N SER A 362 -23.47 0.74 22.22
CA SER A 362 -22.42 0.30 21.32
C SER A 362 -21.24 -0.33 22.04
N HIS A 363 -20.85 0.24 23.19
CA HIS A 363 -19.76 -0.25 24.03
C HIS A 363 -20.09 -1.60 24.66
N ILE A 364 -21.28 -1.71 25.28
CA ILE A 364 -21.76 -2.96 25.89
C ILE A 364 -21.85 -4.07 24.84
N LEU A 365 -22.40 -3.78 23.65
CA LEU A 365 -22.54 -4.78 22.59
C LEU A 365 -21.20 -5.20 21.99
N SER A 366 -20.23 -4.28 21.87
CA SER A 366 -18.88 -4.63 21.42
C SER A 366 -18.15 -5.51 22.44
N MET A 367 -18.29 -5.19 23.72
CA MET A 367 -17.79 -6.03 24.82
C MET A 367 -18.41 -7.43 24.80
N ALA A 368 -19.73 -7.50 24.64
CA ALA A 368 -20.45 -8.76 24.52
C ALA A 368 -19.99 -9.57 23.30
N PHE A 369 -19.83 -8.93 22.14
CA PHE A 369 -19.35 -9.57 20.91
C PHE A 369 -17.98 -10.23 21.12
N ILE A 370 -17.01 -9.50 21.68
CA ILE A 370 -15.67 -10.03 21.95
C ILE A 370 -15.73 -11.21 22.94
N GLN A 371 -16.52 -11.08 24.01
CA GLN A 371 -16.57 -12.08 25.08
C GLN A 371 -17.33 -13.36 24.68
N PHE A 372 -18.38 -13.26 23.87
CA PHE A 372 -19.26 -14.38 23.53
C PHE A 372 -19.02 -14.97 22.14
N VAL A 373 -18.41 -14.24 21.20
CA VAL A 373 -18.22 -14.70 19.82
C VAL A 373 -16.73 -14.93 19.54
N GLU A 374 -15.93 -13.86 19.63
CA GLU A 374 -14.53 -13.90 19.23
C GLU A 374 -13.68 -14.74 20.18
N ARG A 375 -13.74 -14.44 21.49
CA ARG A 375 -12.89 -15.11 22.48
C ARG A 375 -13.10 -16.64 22.55
N PRO A 376 -14.33 -17.18 22.57
CA PRO A 376 -14.54 -18.62 22.57
C PRO A 376 -14.01 -19.30 21.31
N HIS A 377 -14.19 -18.67 20.14
CA HIS A 377 -13.67 -19.19 18.87
C HIS A 377 -12.14 -19.18 18.83
N MET A 378 -11.51 -18.07 19.22
CA MET A 378 -10.05 -17.95 19.26
C MET A 378 -9.43 -18.94 20.26
N GLN A 379 -10.10 -19.22 21.38
CA GLN A 379 -9.68 -20.26 22.33
C GLN A 379 -9.80 -21.67 21.74
N LYS A 380 -10.87 -21.94 20.97
CA LYS A 380 -11.07 -23.22 20.26
C LYS A 380 -9.97 -23.46 19.23
N LEU A 381 -9.56 -22.43 18.47
CA LEU A 381 -8.59 -22.56 17.39
C LEU A 381 -7.13 -22.47 17.88
N TYR A 382 -6.83 -21.56 18.81
CA TYR A 382 -5.46 -21.19 19.20
C TYR A 382 -5.14 -21.41 20.68
N GLY A 383 -5.95 -22.16 21.43
CA GLY A 383 -5.96 -22.17 22.91
C GLY A 383 -4.62 -22.31 23.65
N ARG A 384 -3.58 -22.92 23.05
CA ARG A 384 -2.23 -23.00 23.64
C ARG A 384 -1.26 -21.90 23.16
N SER A 385 -1.52 -21.27 22.01
CA SER A 385 -0.68 -20.22 21.41
C SER A 385 -1.19 -18.79 21.65
N LEU A 386 -2.33 -18.64 22.32
CA LEU A 386 -2.92 -17.34 22.65
C LEU A 386 -2.19 -16.65 23.81
N ARG A 387 -1.76 -15.40 23.59
CA ARG A 387 -1.08 -14.57 24.59
C ARG A 387 -2.05 -14.11 25.68
N GLN A 388 -1.68 -14.35 26.94
CA GLN A 388 -2.50 -13.95 28.10
C GLN A 388 -2.38 -12.46 28.44
N ASP A 389 -1.17 -11.89 28.43
CA ASP A 389 -0.91 -10.50 28.84
C ASP A 389 -0.34 -9.67 27.68
N ALA A 390 -0.99 -8.54 27.35
CA ALA A 390 -0.53 -7.59 26.33
C ALA A 390 0.78 -6.89 26.74
N GLY A 391 1.49 -6.27 25.79
CA GLY A 391 2.78 -5.61 26.05
C GLY A 391 2.67 -4.52 27.11
N LEU A 392 1.64 -3.69 26.99
CA LEU A 392 1.33 -2.63 27.95
C LEU A 392 1.05 -3.18 29.36
N VAL A 393 0.25 -4.25 29.46
CA VAL A 393 -0.09 -4.89 30.75
C VAL A 393 1.14 -5.51 31.41
N LYS A 394 2.04 -6.13 30.63
CA LYS A 394 3.28 -6.73 31.13
C LYS A 394 4.23 -5.68 31.69
N SER A 395 4.42 -4.57 30.98
CA SER A 395 5.26 -3.44 31.42
C SER A 395 4.68 -2.77 32.67
N LEU A 396 3.36 -2.57 32.72
CA LEU A 396 2.65 -2.04 33.88
C LEU A 396 2.81 -2.96 35.12
N LYS A 397 2.66 -4.28 34.94
CA LYS A 397 2.90 -5.27 36.01
C LYS A 397 4.34 -5.24 36.55
N ARG A 398 5.32 -4.97 35.68
CA ARG A 398 6.74 -4.91 36.04
C ARG A 398 7.12 -3.61 36.77
N THR A 399 6.48 -2.49 36.43
CA THR A 399 6.81 -1.16 36.95
C THR A 399 6.06 -0.80 38.23
N LEU A 400 4.89 -1.39 38.52
CA LEU A 400 4.15 -1.07 39.75
C LEU A 400 4.71 -1.76 41.02
N PRO A 401 4.78 -1.05 42.16
CA PRO A 401 5.09 -1.61 43.47
C PRO A 401 4.14 -2.75 43.88
N PRO A 402 4.59 -3.72 44.70
CA PRO A 402 3.78 -4.89 45.08
C PRO A 402 2.47 -4.55 45.81
N THR A 403 2.42 -3.42 46.52
CA THR A 403 1.22 -2.92 47.21
C THR A 403 0.11 -2.44 46.26
N LEU A 404 0.46 -1.98 45.06
CA LEU A 404 -0.51 -1.52 44.05
C LEU A 404 -0.93 -2.64 43.07
N ARG A 405 -0.24 -3.80 43.06
CA ARG A 405 -0.67 -4.97 42.27
C ARG A 405 -2.02 -5.52 42.72
N GLN A 406 -2.37 -5.37 44.01
CA GLN A 406 -3.68 -5.77 44.53
C GLN A 406 -4.80 -4.80 44.12
N LEU A 407 -4.48 -3.52 43.93
CA LEU A 407 -5.40 -2.52 43.39
C LEU A 407 -5.72 -2.77 41.91
N HIS A 408 -4.85 -3.44 41.13
CA HIS A 408 -5.11 -3.77 39.72
C HIS A 408 -6.33 -4.68 39.51
N GLY A 409 -6.62 -5.60 40.43
CA GLY A 409 -7.88 -6.36 40.40
C GLY A 409 -9.12 -5.48 40.59
N SER A 410 -8.93 -4.27 41.15
CA SER A 410 -9.93 -3.22 41.27
C SER A 410 -9.87 -2.20 40.12
N VAL A 411 -8.75 -2.05 39.41
CA VAL A 411 -8.60 -1.10 38.28
C VAL A 411 -9.27 -1.62 37.01
N ASP A 412 -9.23 -2.92 36.73
CA ASP A 412 -10.09 -3.53 35.70
C ASP A 412 -11.59 -3.28 35.99
N LYS A 413 -11.94 -3.09 37.28
CA LYS A 413 -13.30 -2.79 37.75
C LYS A 413 -13.60 -1.28 37.81
N ILE A 414 -12.60 -0.42 37.99
CA ILE A 414 -12.72 1.06 38.00
C ILE A 414 -12.71 1.62 36.56
N PHE A 415 -12.05 0.95 35.62
CA PHE A 415 -12.22 1.24 34.19
C PHE A 415 -13.65 0.98 33.71
N ASP A 416 -14.38 0.08 34.37
CA ASP A 416 -15.83 -0.14 34.13
C ASP A 416 -16.71 0.96 34.77
N ASP A 417 -16.24 1.71 35.79
CA ASP A 417 -17.03 2.69 36.57
C ASP A 417 -16.73 4.19 36.25
N SER A 418 -16.11 4.50 35.11
CA SER A 418 -15.61 5.86 34.78
C SER A 418 -16.68 6.93 34.42
N PHE A 419 -17.88 6.91 35.00
CA PHE A 419 -18.98 7.84 34.66
C PHE A 419 -19.25 8.99 35.63
N GLU A 420 -18.84 8.96 36.90
CA GLU A 420 -19.21 10.02 37.87
C GLU A 420 -18.28 11.25 37.88
N PHE A 421 -17.08 11.18 37.28
CA PHE A 421 -16.10 12.27 37.36
C PHE A 421 -16.34 13.41 36.35
N ILE A 422 -17.09 13.16 35.28
CA ILE A 422 -17.25 14.08 34.15
C ILE A 422 -18.46 15.02 34.35
N GLU A 423 -19.45 14.60 35.15
CA GLU A 423 -20.69 15.36 35.37
C GLU A 423 -20.52 16.48 36.42
N ASP A 424 -19.80 16.20 37.51
CA ASP A 424 -19.58 17.15 38.63
C ASP A 424 -18.69 18.37 38.26
N LEU A 425 -17.84 18.21 37.25
CA LEU A 425 -16.96 19.27 36.75
C LEU A 425 -17.73 20.32 35.92
N ILE A 426 -18.87 19.94 35.33
CA ILE A 426 -19.64 20.75 34.39
C ILE A 426 -20.55 21.75 35.13
N ASP A 427 -21.13 21.35 36.26
CA ASP A 427 -22.06 22.21 37.00
C ASP A 427 -21.36 23.33 37.80
N THR A 428 -20.10 23.13 38.16
CA THR A 428 -19.35 24.07 39.01
C THR A 428 -18.81 25.31 38.25
N ALA A 429 -18.73 25.27 36.92
CA ALA A 429 -18.01 26.27 36.12
C ALA A 429 -18.88 27.38 35.50
N ARG A 430 -20.15 27.50 35.90
CA ARG A 430 -21.17 28.28 35.17
C ARG A 430 -21.12 29.82 35.29
N PRO A 431 -20.77 30.50 36.41
CA PRO A 431 -21.10 31.93 36.53
C PRO A 431 -19.96 32.96 36.45
N LYS A 432 -18.69 32.59 36.20
CA LYS A 432 -17.56 33.55 36.39
C LYS A 432 -16.76 33.93 35.13
N LEU A 433 -17.25 33.56 33.95
CA LEU A 433 -16.58 33.82 32.66
C LEU A 433 -17.27 34.91 31.83
N ALA A 434 -17.94 35.87 32.47
CA ALA A 434 -18.74 36.89 31.79
C ALA A 434 -18.05 38.25 31.61
N ALA A 435 -16.76 38.41 31.93
CA ALA A 435 -16.11 39.71 31.87
C ALA A 435 -14.72 39.63 31.26
N GLY A 436 -14.62 40.01 29.98
CA GLY A 436 -13.38 40.57 29.45
C GLY A 436 -12.77 39.81 28.29
N VAL A 437 -13.41 39.85 27.12
CA VAL A 437 -12.70 39.81 25.83
C VAL A 437 -13.53 40.59 24.81
N ASN A 438 -13.02 41.72 24.35
CA ASN A 438 -13.41 42.30 23.07
C ASN A 438 -12.25 43.16 22.59
N THR A 439 -11.42 42.59 21.72
CA THR A 439 -10.76 43.26 20.58
C THR A 439 -9.71 42.31 20.01
N PHE A 440 -9.51 42.41 18.69
CA PHE A 440 -8.49 41.73 17.88
C PHE A 440 -8.91 40.43 17.19
N VAL A 441 -9.82 40.61 16.23
CA VAL A 441 -9.85 39.83 14.99
C VAL A 441 -9.77 40.82 13.83
N LYS A 442 -8.61 40.86 13.18
CA LYS A 442 -8.44 41.13 11.75
C LYS A 442 -6.99 40.83 11.40
N ASP A 443 -6.83 40.08 10.31
CA ASP A 443 -5.60 39.83 9.54
C ASP A 443 -5.04 38.40 9.62
N THR A 444 -5.76 37.47 8.99
CA THR A 444 -5.21 36.22 8.43
C THR A 444 -5.86 35.90 7.09
N THR A 445 -5.75 36.82 6.13
CA THR A 445 -6.13 36.58 4.72
C THR A 445 -5.05 37.02 3.73
N ALA A 446 -3.79 37.11 4.14
CA ALA A 446 -2.69 37.45 3.24
C ALA A 446 -1.46 36.62 3.56
N LEU A 447 -1.42 35.35 3.11
CA LEU A 447 -0.18 34.56 3.01
C LEU A 447 -0.36 33.27 2.19
N PHE A 448 -0.90 33.36 0.97
CA PHE A 448 -0.81 32.29 -0.02
C PHE A 448 -0.71 32.84 -1.44
N GLN A 449 0.40 33.51 -1.77
CA GLN A 449 0.81 33.74 -3.16
C GLN A 449 2.33 33.91 -3.24
N THR A 450 3.06 32.81 -3.47
CA THR A 450 4.33 32.85 -4.23
C THR A 450 4.81 31.45 -4.53
N TYR A 451 4.69 31.01 -5.78
CA TYR A 451 5.70 30.23 -6.52
C TYR A 451 5.34 30.23 -8.00
N PRO A 452 5.95 31.09 -8.83
CA PRO A 452 5.97 30.87 -10.27
C PRO A 452 7.21 30.06 -10.65
N ALA A 453 6.99 28.92 -11.29
CA ALA A 453 8.01 28.23 -12.06
C ALA A 453 8.50 29.14 -13.19
N ARG A 454 9.78 29.50 -13.18
CA ARG A 454 10.42 30.26 -14.26
C ARG A 454 10.77 29.31 -15.41
N VAL A 455 10.20 29.59 -16.58
CA VAL A 455 10.63 29.03 -17.87
C VAL A 455 11.72 29.94 -18.43
N THR A 456 12.96 29.46 -18.46
CA THR A 456 14.11 30.17 -19.04
C THR A 456 14.19 29.85 -20.54
N ILE A 457 14.11 30.90 -21.37
CA ILE A 457 14.30 30.83 -22.82
C ILE A 457 15.82 30.73 -23.09
N SER A 458 16.28 29.66 -23.73
CA SER A 458 17.69 29.44 -24.04
C SER A 458 18.15 30.30 -25.23
N ARG A 459 19.07 31.23 -24.95
CA ARG A 459 20.01 31.80 -25.92
C ARG A 459 21.14 30.77 -26.08
N ILE A 460 21.62 30.55 -27.30
CA ILE A 460 22.75 29.65 -27.59
C ILE A 460 23.93 30.06 -26.72
N ASP A 461 24.47 29.12 -25.93
CA ASP A 461 25.55 29.34 -24.96
C ASP A 461 26.89 29.67 -25.63
N GLU A 462 27.66 30.57 -25.02
CA GLU A 462 29.03 30.93 -25.43
C GLU A 462 30.03 29.74 -25.33
N ASP A 463 29.69 28.68 -24.58
CA ASP A 463 30.50 27.47 -24.36
C ASP A 463 30.53 26.50 -25.56
N LEU A 464 29.67 26.68 -26.58
CA LEU A 464 29.65 25.83 -27.79
C LEU A 464 30.68 26.25 -28.85
N ALA A 465 31.38 27.38 -28.65
CA ALA A 465 32.33 27.90 -29.61
C ALA A 465 33.58 27.00 -29.70
N GLY A 466 33.70 26.22 -30.77
CA GLY A 466 34.86 25.39 -31.08
C GLY A 466 34.65 23.87 -31.05
N LEU A 467 33.43 23.41 -30.74
CA LEU A 467 33.04 21.99 -30.83
C LEU A 467 32.17 21.79 -32.08
N ASP A 468 32.52 20.84 -32.94
CA ASP A 468 31.67 20.43 -34.07
C ASP A 468 30.76 19.27 -33.65
N SER A 469 29.45 19.41 -33.85
CA SER A 469 28.48 18.34 -33.57
C SER A 469 28.76 17.06 -34.36
N ARG A 470 29.49 17.15 -35.48
CA ARG A 470 29.85 15.99 -36.32
C ARG A 470 30.85 15.05 -35.68
N ASP A 471 31.62 15.52 -34.69
CA ASP A 471 32.58 14.71 -33.94
C ASP A 471 31.90 13.87 -32.84
N TYR A 472 30.61 14.10 -32.61
CA TYR A 472 29.79 13.34 -31.66
C TYR A 472 28.93 12.30 -32.40
N ALA A 473 28.90 11.07 -31.91
CA ALA A 473 28.07 10.01 -32.47
C ALA A 473 27.48 9.11 -31.37
N LEU A 474 26.29 8.57 -31.66
CA LEU A 474 25.60 7.59 -30.82
C LEU A 474 25.22 6.37 -31.65
N GLU A 475 25.72 5.20 -31.25
CA GLU A 475 25.33 3.91 -31.79
C GLU A 475 24.57 3.11 -30.72
N VAL A 476 23.49 2.44 -31.14
CA VAL A 476 22.58 1.76 -30.22
C VAL A 476 22.54 0.29 -30.57
N GLU A 477 22.77 -0.55 -29.56
CA GLU A 477 22.74 -2.01 -29.64
C GLU A 477 21.77 -2.53 -28.58
N GLY A 478 20.82 -3.37 -29.00
CA GLY A 478 19.85 -3.98 -28.10
C GLY A 478 19.63 -5.44 -28.45
N THR A 479 18.81 -6.13 -27.66
CA THR A 479 18.37 -7.47 -28.03
C THR A 479 17.40 -7.36 -29.20
N ASP A 480 17.90 -7.64 -30.41
CA ASP A 480 17.12 -7.64 -31.64
C ASP A 480 15.95 -8.60 -31.51
N SER A 481 14.75 -8.12 -31.84
CA SER A 481 13.58 -8.99 -32.00
C SER A 481 13.61 -9.68 -33.36
N SER A 482 14.70 -10.39 -33.68
CA SER A 482 15.08 -10.85 -35.03
C SER A 482 14.15 -11.88 -35.70
N SER A 483 12.99 -12.18 -35.12
CA SER A 483 11.91 -12.97 -35.74
C SER A 483 10.66 -12.14 -36.10
N ILE A 484 10.70 -10.81 -35.97
CA ILE A 484 9.54 -9.91 -36.17
C ILE A 484 9.45 -9.34 -37.61
N GLU A 485 10.49 -9.46 -38.44
CA GLU A 485 10.52 -8.83 -39.76
C GLU A 485 9.51 -9.42 -40.78
N GLU A 486 8.96 -10.61 -40.54
CA GLU A 486 8.12 -11.32 -41.52
C GLU A 486 6.61 -11.11 -41.35
N CYS A 487 6.09 -10.76 -40.17
CA CYS A 487 4.64 -10.80 -39.94
C CYS A 487 3.89 -9.51 -40.39
N ASP A 488 4.49 -8.32 -40.23
CA ASP A 488 3.79 -7.04 -40.37
C ASP A 488 3.88 -6.35 -41.75
N LYS A 489 4.68 -6.85 -42.70
CA LYS A 489 4.66 -6.33 -44.09
C LYS A 489 3.35 -6.64 -44.84
N SER A 490 2.39 -7.29 -44.18
CA SER A 490 1.17 -7.84 -44.78
C SER A 490 -0.11 -7.06 -44.45
N THR A 491 -0.04 -5.80 -43.99
CA THR A 491 -1.22 -4.93 -44.07
C THR A 491 -1.43 -4.56 -45.54
N GLY A 492 -2.20 -5.39 -46.25
CA GLY A 492 -2.29 -5.45 -47.73
C GLY A 492 -2.75 -4.17 -48.47
N ARG A 493 -2.78 -3.00 -47.82
CA ARG A 493 -3.10 -1.69 -48.39
C ARG A 493 -1.88 -0.93 -48.94
N GLU A 494 -0.67 -1.38 -48.68
CA GLU A 494 0.54 -0.75 -49.24
C GLU A 494 0.79 -1.24 -50.67
N GLY A 495 1.07 -0.30 -51.59
CA GLY A 495 1.40 -0.62 -52.98
C GLY A 495 2.71 -1.41 -53.10
N ALA A 496 2.85 -2.24 -54.14
CA ALA A 496 3.99 -3.16 -54.31
C ALA A 496 5.37 -2.47 -54.20
N ASN A 497 5.48 -1.20 -54.64
CA ASN A 497 6.73 -0.42 -54.57
C ASN A 497 7.07 0.11 -53.17
N ALA A 498 6.11 0.15 -52.24
CA ALA A 498 6.34 0.52 -50.84
C ALA A 498 6.80 -0.68 -49.99
N ARG A 499 6.63 -1.92 -50.50
CA ARG A 499 7.03 -3.17 -49.84
C ARG A 499 8.48 -3.57 -50.11
N VAL A 500 9.07 -3.01 -51.17
CA VAL A 500 10.48 -3.24 -51.54
C VAL A 500 11.35 -2.23 -50.79
N PRO A 501 12.36 -2.67 -50.02
CA PRO A 501 13.32 -1.75 -49.41
C PRO A 501 13.92 -0.84 -50.48
N LEU A 502 13.93 0.48 -50.25
CA LEU A 502 14.58 1.42 -51.17
C LEU A 502 16.08 1.15 -51.16
N ASP A 503 16.56 0.49 -52.21
CA ASP A 503 17.95 0.07 -52.43
C ASP A 503 18.84 1.27 -52.85
N ARG A 504 18.84 2.33 -52.05
CA ARG A 504 19.73 3.49 -52.22
C ARG A 504 20.56 3.70 -50.96
N ARG A 505 21.73 3.03 -50.99
CA ARG A 505 22.83 3.04 -49.99
C ARG A 505 22.55 2.26 -48.70
N GLY A 506 22.93 0.97 -48.72
CA GLY A 506 23.45 0.20 -47.59
C GLY A 506 22.54 0.03 -46.35
N ASP A 507 21.95 -1.16 -46.19
CA ASP A 507 21.57 -1.79 -44.92
C ASP A 507 20.94 -0.92 -43.81
N LEU A 508 19.96 -0.09 -44.13
CA LEU A 508 19.13 0.53 -43.09
C LEU A 508 18.05 -0.44 -42.58
N LYS A 509 18.46 -1.48 -41.85
CA LYS A 509 17.57 -2.31 -41.03
C LYS A 509 16.86 -1.43 -39.99
N ASN A 510 15.55 -1.60 -39.83
CA ASN A 510 14.79 -0.94 -38.76
C ASN A 510 15.19 -1.57 -37.42
N LEU A 511 15.67 -0.75 -36.48
CA LEU A 511 16.05 -1.23 -35.14
C LEU A 511 14.78 -1.47 -34.32
N VAL A 512 14.51 -2.72 -33.97
CA VAL A 512 13.38 -3.13 -33.12
C VAL A 512 13.92 -3.94 -31.95
N PHE A 513 13.71 -3.42 -30.74
CA PHE A 513 14.19 -4.03 -29.50
C PHE A 513 13.05 -4.60 -28.66
N GLU A 514 13.38 -5.66 -27.93
CA GLU A 514 12.45 -6.31 -27.01
C GLU A 514 12.13 -5.41 -25.80
N TYR A 515 10.87 -5.42 -25.39
CA TYR A 515 10.38 -4.69 -24.23
C TYR A 515 11.09 -5.08 -22.93
N GLY A 516 11.58 -4.05 -22.22
CA GLY A 516 12.31 -4.18 -20.95
C GLY A 516 13.71 -4.79 -21.07
N SER A 517 14.18 -5.10 -22.29
CA SER A 517 15.54 -5.59 -22.49
C SER A 517 16.56 -4.45 -22.30
N PRO A 518 17.73 -4.69 -21.68
CA PRO A 518 18.77 -3.68 -21.55
C PRO A 518 19.25 -3.19 -22.91
N ILE A 519 19.40 -1.87 -23.06
CA ILE A 519 19.87 -1.23 -24.30
C ILE A 519 21.26 -0.67 -24.05
N LYS A 520 22.23 -1.11 -24.84
CA LYS A 520 23.60 -0.60 -24.83
C LYS A 520 23.71 0.56 -25.81
N VAL A 521 24.34 1.64 -25.37
CA VAL A 521 24.62 2.82 -26.18
C VAL A 521 26.12 3.06 -26.17
N LYS A 522 26.71 2.99 -27.36
CA LYS A 522 28.10 3.37 -27.59
C LYS A 522 28.12 4.84 -28.00
N TRP A 523 28.92 5.63 -27.32
CA TRP A 523 29.06 7.05 -27.61
C TRP A 523 30.48 7.37 -28.03
N THR A 524 30.59 8.33 -28.94
CA THR A 524 31.87 8.90 -29.41
C THR A 524 31.81 10.41 -29.21
N ALA A 525 32.89 10.98 -28.70
CA ALA A 525 33.04 12.41 -28.48
C ALA A 525 34.50 12.84 -28.74
N PRO A 526 34.76 14.13 -29.03
CA PRO A 526 36.12 14.63 -29.16
C PRO A 526 36.86 14.58 -27.81
N LEU A 527 38.20 14.52 -27.83
CA LEU A 527 39.03 14.40 -26.62
C LEU A 527 38.81 15.54 -25.59
N ASN A 528 38.36 16.71 -26.05
CA ASN A 528 38.07 17.89 -25.23
C ASN A 528 36.59 17.99 -24.80
N HIS A 529 35.80 16.93 -24.94
CA HIS A 529 34.41 16.90 -24.46
C HIS A 529 34.32 17.12 -22.93
N SER A 530 33.16 17.57 -22.43
CA SER A 530 33.03 17.88 -21.01
C SER A 530 32.84 16.60 -20.21
N LYS A 531 33.45 16.55 -19.02
CA LYS A 531 33.27 15.42 -18.09
C LYS A 531 31.88 15.40 -17.44
N LYS A 532 31.09 16.45 -17.66
CA LYS A 532 29.67 16.53 -17.30
C LYS A 532 28.76 16.26 -18.50
N ASP A 533 29.25 15.55 -19.51
CA ASP A 533 28.40 15.10 -20.59
C ASP A 533 27.49 13.95 -20.10
N TRP A 534 26.31 13.84 -20.70
CA TRP A 534 25.31 12.85 -20.28
C TRP A 534 24.43 12.43 -21.45
N ILE A 535 23.88 11.22 -21.37
CA ILE A 535 23.04 10.63 -22.41
C ILE A 535 21.68 10.36 -21.82
N SER A 536 20.63 10.64 -22.58
CA SER A 536 19.25 10.40 -22.14
C SER A 536 18.33 9.88 -23.21
N LEU A 537 17.27 9.20 -22.74
CA LEU A 537 16.30 8.51 -23.59
C LEU A 537 14.99 9.30 -23.65
N TYR A 538 14.51 9.56 -24.87
CA TYR A 538 13.27 10.28 -25.15
C TYR A 538 12.39 9.53 -26.14
N ARG A 539 11.08 9.82 -26.15
CA ARG A 539 10.26 9.52 -27.33
C ARG A 539 10.63 10.52 -28.42
N VAL A 540 10.64 10.06 -29.67
CA VAL A 540 10.98 10.91 -30.83
C VAL A 540 10.06 12.15 -30.90
N THR A 541 8.81 12.03 -30.43
CA THR A 541 7.81 13.12 -30.46
C THR A 541 7.88 14.09 -29.28
N ASP A 542 8.66 13.81 -28.21
CA ASP A 542 8.65 14.62 -26.99
C ASP A 542 9.29 16.00 -27.20
N ASN A 543 10.30 16.09 -28.07
CA ASN A 543 11.07 17.31 -28.27
C ASN A 543 10.99 17.79 -29.72
N THR A 544 10.42 18.97 -29.92
CA THR A 544 10.28 19.59 -31.24
C THR A 544 11.61 20.10 -31.82
N SER A 545 12.58 20.41 -30.97
CA SER A 545 13.92 20.84 -31.39
C SER A 545 14.91 19.67 -31.34
N ARG A 546 15.78 19.59 -32.34
CA ARG A 546 16.92 18.65 -32.39
C ARG A 546 18.15 19.18 -31.63
N GLU A 547 18.22 20.49 -31.40
CA GLU A 547 19.41 21.14 -30.82
C GLU A 547 19.32 21.27 -29.29
N VAL A 548 18.11 21.30 -28.73
CA VAL A 548 17.89 21.46 -27.29
C VAL A 548 16.75 20.56 -26.82
N SER A 549 16.99 19.80 -25.76
CA SER A 549 15.93 19.08 -25.07
C SER A 549 15.21 20.02 -24.09
N ARG A 550 13.91 20.26 -24.31
CA ARG A 550 13.09 21.12 -23.44
C ARG A 550 12.28 20.31 -22.42
N VAL A 551 12.12 19.02 -22.68
CA VAL A 551 11.37 18.10 -21.81
C VAL A 551 12.34 17.34 -20.90
N SER A 552 11.96 17.18 -19.64
CA SER A 552 12.73 16.37 -18.68
C SER A 552 12.75 14.90 -19.09
N SER A 553 13.91 14.25 -18.97
CA SER A 553 14.06 12.80 -19.17
C SER A 553 13.44 11.97 -18.04
N GLN A 554 12.94 12.60 -16.97
CA GLN A 554 12.32 11.96 -15.79
C GLN A 554 13.20 10.85 -15.18
N GLY A 555 14.52 11.07 -15.13
CA GLY A 555 15.48 10.11 -14.56
C GLY A 555 15.99 9.04 -15.54
N ARG A 556 15.55 9.05 -16.81
CA ARG A 556 16.05 8.15 -17.86
C ARG A 556 17.32 8.67 -18.52
N TRP A 557 18.39 8.76 -17.73
CA TRP A 557 19.68 9.25 -18.19
C TRP A 557 20.86 8.59 -17.47
N VAL A 558 22.04 8.66 -18.11
CA VAL A 558 23.31 8.13 -17.61
C VAL A 558 24.40 9.17 -17.91
N ALA A 559 25.32 9.39 -16.97
CA ALA A 559 26.49 10.22 -17.20
C ALA A 559 27.49 9.51 -18.13
N THR A 560 28.32 10.26 -18.87
CA THR A 560 29.39 9.65 -19.68
C THR A 560 30.60 9.26 -18.85
N ASN A 561 30.83 9.95 -17.73
CA ASN A 561 32.00 9.81 -16.86
C ASN A 561 31.58 9.65 -15.40
N GLU A 562 32.37 8.90 -14.63
CA GLU A 562 32.17 8.67 -13.19
C GLU A 562 32.77 9.81 -12.35
N GLY A 563 32.13 10.15 -11.23
CA GLY A 563 32.65 11.07 -10.21
C GLY A 563 32.37 12.56 -10.43
N PHE A 564 31.59 12.93 -11.46
CA PHE A 564 31.33 14.33 -11.82
C PHE A 564 29.93 14.84 -11.44
N TYR A 565 29.07 13.96 -10.92
CA TYR A 565 27.73 14.26 -10.45
C TYR A 565 27.54 13.78 -9.00
N ASP A 566 26.77 14.52 -8.20
CA ASP A 566 26.56 14.20 -6.78
C ASP A 566 25.71 12.94 -6.56
N ASN A 567 25.06 12.41 -7.60
CA ASN A 567 24.08 11.35 -7.50
C ASN A 567 24.55 10.07 -8.20
N LEU A 568 24.95 9.07 -7.42
CA LEU A 568 25.43 7.76 -7.91
C LEU A 568 24.43 7.02 -8.83
N THR A 569 23.13 7.35 -8.80
CA THR A 569 22.15 6.72 -9.70
C THR A 569 22.38 7.07 -11.18
N CYS A 570 22.98 8.23 -11.49
CA CYS A 570 23.27 8.59 -12.88
C CYS A 570 24.50 7.85 -13.44
N GLU A 571 25.35 7.32 -12.57
CA GLU A 571 26.54 6.53 -12.95
C GLU A 571 26.20 5.05 -13.14
N LYS A 572 25.11 4.57 -12.49
CA LYS A 572 24.64 3.20 -12.65
C LYS A 572 24.34 2.88 -14.13
N GLY A 573 25.15 2.02 -14.74
CA GLY A 573 25.03 1.65 -16.14
C GLY A 573 26.22 2.07 -17.01
N ILE A 574 27.18 2.84 -16.49
CA ILE A 574 28.46 3.04 -17.17
C ILE A 574 29.20 1.71 -17.22
N VAL A 575 29.65 1.29 -18.42
CA VAL A 575 30.45 0.08 -18.63
C VAL A 575 31.90 0.48 -18.90
N THR A 576 32.10 1.44 -19.81
CA THR A 576 33.39 2.02 -20.12
C THR A 576 33.24 3.52 -20.38
N SER A 577 34.26 4.30 -20.02
CA SER A 577 34.32 5.73 -20.26
C SER A 577 35.70 6.14 -20.77
N ASP A 578 35.75 7.12 -21.69
CA ASP A 578 36.97 7.74 -22.22
C ASP A 578 38.06 6.81 -22.78
N ILE A 579 37.68 5.74 -23.49
CA ILE A 579 38.63 4.93 -24.24
C ILE A 579 39.02 5.69 -25.51
N VAL A 580 40.30 5.98 -25.67
CA VAL A 580 40.81 6.67 -26.86
C VAL A 580 40.93 5.70 -28.02
N THR A 581 40.26 6.01 -29.12
CA THR A 581 40.21 5.19 -30.34
C THR A 581 40.35 6.10 -31.56
N GLN A 582 40.77 5.54 -32.70
CA GLN A 582 40.81 6.29 -33.96
C GLN A 582 39.48 6.16 -34.70
N ASN A 583 38.88 7.30 -35.06
CA ASN A 583 37.67 7.33 -35.87
C ASN A 583 37.96 6.93 -37.33
N SER A 584 36.94 6.75 -38.18
CA SER A 584 37.05 6.40 -39.60
C SER A 584 37.94 7.37 -40.43
N GLU A 585 38.23 8.56 -39.89
CA GLU A 585 39.13 9.57 -40.48
C GLU A 585 40.53 9.64 -39.81
N HIS A 586 40.93 8.61 -39.04
CA HIS A 586 42.21 8.54 -38.30
C HIS A 586 42.45 9.66 -37.27
N ARG A 587 41.38 10.26 -36.72
CA ARG A 587 41.46 11.21 -35.60
C ARG A 587 41.25 10.50 -34.27
N ASP A 588 42.02 10.89 -33.26
CA ASP A 588 41.85 10.37 -31.90
C ASP A 588 40.56 10.94 -31.28
N VAL A 589 39.63 10.06 -30.94
CA VAL A 589 38.32 10.36 -30.32
C VAL A 589 38.19 9.57 -29.02
N ALA A 590 37.41 10.12 -28.07
CA ALA A 590 37.03 9.41 -26.85
C ALA A 590 35.76 8.60 -27.11
N THR A 591 35.74 7.35 -26.67
CA THR A 591 34.59 6.45 -26.79
C THR A 591 34.24 5.83 -25.44
N GLY A 592 32.97 5.50 -25.25
CA GLY A 592 32.51 4.77 -24.07
C GLY A 592 31.22 4.02 -24.32
N GLU A 593 30.88 3.13 -23.40
CA GLU A 593 29.67 2.31 -23.43
C GLU A 593 28.84 2.54 -22.17
N VAL A 594 27.55 2.81 -22.35
CA VAL A 594 26.56 2.90 -21.27
C VAL A 594 25.40 1.94 -21.53
N ILE A 595 24.84 1.36 -20.47
CA ILE A 595 23.70 0.45 -20.52
C ILE A 595 22.52 1.10 -19.80
N PHE A 596 21.39 1.17 -20.50
CA PHE A 596 20.10 1.59 -19.95
C PHE A 596 19.30 0.33 -19.58
N SER A 597 18.91 0.21 -18.32
CA SER A 597 18.09 -0.89 -17.80
C SER A 597 17.12 -0.40 -16.72
N GLY A 598 16.08 -1.19 -16.45
CA GLY A 598 15.11 -0.93 -15.39
C GLY A 598 14.40 0.42 -15.50
N ASP A 599 14.48 1.23 -14.45
CA ASP A 599 13.82 2.55 -14.40
C ASP A 599 14.40 3.57 -15.41
N LYS A 600 15.54 3.27 -16.05
CA LYS A 600 16.12 4.09 -17.12
C LYS A 600 15.50 3.84 -18.50
N LEU A 601 14.66 2.82 -18.65
CA LEU A 601 13.94 2.48 -19.88
C LEU A 601 12.52 3.05 -19.89
N PHE A 602 11.92 3.12 -21.08
CA PHE A 602 10.49 3.35 -21.21
C PHE A 602 9.73 2.01 -21.11
N TRP A 603 8.85 1.91 -20.12
CA TRP A 603 7.93 0.78 -19.94
C TRP A 603 6.65 0.98 -20.77
N THR A 604 6.82 1.30 -22.05
CA THR A 604 5.75 1.51 -23.04
C THR A 604 6.25 1.15 -24.43
N GLN A 605 5.37 0.79 -25.36
CA GLN A 605 5.72 0.68 -26.77
C GLN A 605 5.81 2.04 -27.44
N GLY A 606 6.62 2.14 -28.50
CA GLY A 606 6.76 3.36 -29.29
C GLY A 606 8.14 3.48 -29.95
N VAL A 607 8.36 4.62 -30.58
CA VAL A 607 9.64 4.95 -31.21
C VAL A 607 10.40 5.93 -30.33
N PHE A 608 11.65 5.57 -30.03
CA PHE A 608 12.51 6.27 -29.09
C PHE A 608 13.85 6.62 -29.74
N GLU A 609 14.53 7.59 -29.14
CA GLU A 609 15.87 8.02 -29.54
C GLU A 609 16.68 8.42 -28.30
N PHE A 610 17.99 8.17 -28.36
CA PHE A 610 18.95 8.70 -27.40
C PHE A 610 19.47 10.05 -27.87
N ARG A 611 19.70 10.94 -26.91
CA ARG A 611 20.28 12.26 -27.14
C ARG A 611 21.51 12.42 -26.24
N TYR A 612 22.60 12.88 -26.83
CA TYR A 612 23.85 13.20 -26.14
C TYR A 612 23.82 14.68 -25.77
N HIS A 613 24.01 14.99 -24.49
CA HIS A 613 23.94 16.33 -23.94
C HIS A 613 25.30 16.79 -23.42
N HIS A 614 25.57 18.08 -23.59
CA HIS A 614 26.87 18.65 -23.25
C HIS A 614 26.88 19.42 -21.92
N ASN A 615 27.95 19.23 -21.14
CA ASN A 615 28.37 20.04 -20.00
C ASN A 615 27.31 20.27 -18.92
N GLY A 616 26.50 19.26 -18.63
CA GLY A 616 25.39 19.33 -17.67
C GLY A 616 24.23 20.23 -18.10
N LYS A 617 24.25 20.73 -19.35
CA LYS A 617 23.20 21.53 -19.97
C LYS A 617 22.33 20.64 -20.86
N HIS A 618 21.27 21.21 -21.43
CA HIS A 618 20.32 20.50 -22.29
C HIS A 618 20.58 20.68 -23.80
N ASN A 619 21.76 21.18 -24.18
CA ASN A 619 22.19 21.30 -25.56
C ASN A 619 22.57 19.92 -26.09
N VAL A 620 22.00 19.55 -27.24
CA VAL A 620 22.12 18.22 -27.85
C VAL A 620 23.24 18.25 -28.89
N MET A 621 24.24 17.39 -28.73
CA MET A 621 25.37 17.27 -29.65
C MET A 621 25.16 16.16 -30.69
N ALA A 622 24.57 15.05 -30.29
CA ALA A 622 24.26 13.92 -31.15
C ALA A 622 22.91 13.30 -30.81
N ILE A 623 22.25 12.74 -31.82
CA ILE A 623 20.98 12.00 -31.68
C ILE A 623 21.20 10.63 -32.31
N SER A 624 20.82 9.57 -31.60
CA SER A 624 20.90 8.22 -32.14
C SER A 624 19.95 7.99 -33.30
N ARG A 625 20.14 6.88 -34.02
CA ARG A 625 19.10 6.37 -34.90
C ARG A 625 17.83 6.09 -34.07
N PRO A 626 16.63 6.40 -34.60
CA PRO A 626 15.39 6.03 -33.93
C PRO A 626 15.24 4.51 -33.94
N PHE A 627 14.74 3.97 -32.85
CA PHE A 627 14.47 2.55 -32.68
C PHE A 627 13.10 2.36 -32.06
N GLU A 628 12.49 1.22 -32.32
CA GLU A 628 11.17 0.88 -31.79
C GLU A 628 11.30 -0.12 -30.65
N ILE A 629 10.64 0.14 -29.52
CA ILE A 629 10.42 -0.88 -28.49
C ILE A 629 9.06 -1.49 -28.77
N ARG A 630 9.05 -2.79 -29.10
CA ARG A 630 7.83 -3.52 -29.47
C ARG A 630 7.65 -4.74 -28.58
N ILE A 631 6.38 -5.09 -28.33
CA ILE A 631 6.00 -6.34 -27.68
C ILE A 631 5.34 -7.22 -28.72
N ARG A 632 5.81 -8.47 -28.86
CA ARG A 632 5.22 -9.43 -29.80
C ARG A 632 3.78 -9.74 -29.39
N ARG A 633 2.83 -9.57 -30.31
CA ARG A 633 1.50 -10.14 -30.16
C ARG A 633 1.58 -11.65 -30.31
N PHE A 634 0.91 -12.37 -29.44
CA PHE A 634 0.86 -13.82 -29.50
C PHE A 634 -0.22 -14.24 -30.52
N ASP A 635 0.14 -15.13 -31.44
CA ASP A 635 -0.74 -15.52 -32.55
C ASP A 635 -1.93 -16.38 -32.04
N GLU A 636 -3.16 -15.93 -32.34
CA GLU A 636 -4.41 -16.50 -31.83
C GLU A 636 -4.65 -17.97 -32.25
N GLU A 637 -4.08 -18.40 -33.38
CA GLU A 637 -4.20 -19.78 -33.89
C GLU A 637 -3.41 -20.82 -33.08
N SER A 638 -2.47 -20.38 -32.24
CA SER A 638 -1.60 -21.29 -31.45
C SER A 638 -2.09 -21.54 -30.02
N PHE A 639 -3.24 -20.96 -29.65
CA PHE A 639 -3.77 -21.05 -28.28
C PHE A 639 -4.58 -22.29 -27.98
N GLU A 640 -5.03 -23.04 -29.01
CA GLU A 640 -6.07 -24.05 -28.79
C GLU A 640 -5.66 -25.14 -27.79
N ASP A 641 -4.37 -25.37 -27.49
CA ASP A 641 -3.99 -26.39 -26.49
C ASP A 641 -2.68 -26.22 -25.68
N ASN A 642 -1.87 -25.17 -25.81
CA ASN A 642 -0.52 -25.18 -25.19
C ASN A 642 -0.26 -24.04 -24.18
N GLN A 643 -0.64 -24.24 -22.92
CA GLN A 643 -0.17 -23.45 -21.76
C GLN A 643 1.36 -23.27 -21.78
N ALA A 644 2.10 -24.32 -22.17
CA ALA A 644 3.56 -24.30 -22.29
C ALA A 644 4.10 -23.26 -23.31
N SER A 645 3.33 -22.96 -24.37
CA SER A 645 3.71 -21.93 -25.36
C SER A 645 3.59 -20.51 -24.77
N VAL A 646 2.52 -20.28 -24.00
CA VAL A 646 2.31 -19.03 -23.26
C VAL A 646 3.41 -18.87 -22.21
N GLU A 647 3.74 -19.91 -21.46
CA GLU A 647 4.83 -19.91 -20.48
C GLU A 647 6.18 -19.56 -21.10
N LYS A 648 6.54 -20.21 -22.21
CA LYS A 648 7.79 -19.97 -22.94
C LYS A 648 7.90 -18.54 -23.47
N SER A 649 6.78 -17.96 -23.89
CA SER A 649 6.71 -16.58 -24.40
C SER A 649 6.71 -15.54 -23.29
N LEU A 650 6.11 -15.86 -22.13
CA LEU A 650 5.94 -14.94 -21.00
C LEU A 650 7.19 -14.84 -20.13
N LEU A 651 7.94 -15.94 -19.94
CA LEU A 651 9.15 -15.98 -19.11
C LEU A 651 10.19 -14.89 -19.45
N PRO A 652 10.64 -14.69 -20.71
CA PRO A 652 11.64 -13.66 -21.03
C PRO A 652 11.12 -12.25 -20.74
N VAL A 653 9.83 -12.01 -20.96
CA VAL A 653 9.19 -10.70 -20.71
C VAL A 653 9.10 -10.41 -19.22
N VAL A 654 8.71 -11.40 -18.40
CA VAL A 654 8.66 -11.25 -16.93
C VAL A 654 10.05 -11.00 -16.37
N ARG A 655 11.08 -11.73 -16.85
CA ARG A 655 12.48 -11.49 -16.46
C ARG A 655 12.94 -10.08 -16.77
N ASN A 656 12.62 -9.58 -17.97
CA ASN A 656 12.91 -8.20 -18.35
C ASN A 656 12.19 -7.22 -17.41
N CYS A 657 10.89 -7.44 -17.13
CA CYS A 657 10.10 -6.60 -16.23
C CYS A 657 10.67 -6.50 -14.81
N PHE A 658 11.33 -7.56 -14.33
CA PHE A 658 11.96 -7.64 -13.02
C PHE A 658 13.46 -7.31 -13.07
N ASP A 659 13.87 -6.49 -14.03
CA ASP A 659 15.23 -5.95 -14.21
C ASP A 659 16.33 -7.02 -14.38
N ARG A 660 15.94 -8.28 -14.64
CA ARG A 660 16.84 -9.46 -14.64
C ARG A 660 17.64 -9.61 -13.35
N ASP A 661 17.13 -9.08 -12.24
CA ASP A 661 17.75 -9.19 -10.93
C ASP A 661 17.58 -10.62 -10.41
N PRO A 662 18.65 -11.36 -10.07
CA PRO A 662 18.56 -12.74 -9.59
C PRO A 662 17.75 -12.90 -8.30
N GLU A 663 17.53 -11.84 -7.52
CA GLU A 663 16.70 -11.89 -6.31
C GLU A 663 15.20 -11.70 -6.60
N ILE A 664 14.85 -11.12 -7.77
CA ILE A 664 13.48 -10.74 -8.12
C ILE A 664 12.94 -11.54 -9.30
N ALA A 665 13.75 -11.68 -10.36
CA ALA A 665 13.42 -12.29 -11.64
C ALA A 665 13.41 -13.83 -11.59
N PRO A 666 12.36 -14.49 -12.11
CA PRO A 666 12.34 -15.95 -12.17
C PRO A 666 13.26 -16.51 -13.26
N GLU A 667 14.05 -17.50 -12.90
CA GLU A 667 14.82 -18.32 -13.85
C GLU A 667 13.95 -19.43 -14.44
N THR A 668 13.01 -19.98 -13.71
CA THR A 668 12.10 -21.01 -14.23
C THR A 668 10.64 -20.58 -14.12
N VAL A 669 9.77 -21.23 -14.88
CA VAL A 669 8.33 -20.90 -14.95
C VAL A 669 7.63 -21.15 -13.60
N GLU A 670 8.14 -22.10 -12.83
CA GLU A 670 7.61 -22.55 -11.54
C GLU A 670 8.15 -21.74 -10.35
N GLU A 671 9.23 -20.98 -10.57
CA GLU A 671 9.89 -20.25 -9.50
C GLU A 671 9.03 -19.08 -9.01
N GLN A 672 8.90 -18.95 -7.68
CA GLN A 672 8.14 -17.85 -7.06
C GLN A 672 8.84 -16.51 -7.29
N PHE A 673 8.09 -15.46 -7.58
CA PHE A 673 8.63 -14.10 -7.71
C PHE A 673 9.29 -13.62 -6.41
N GLY A 674 10.29 -12.74 -6.52
CA GLY A 674 10.94 -12.18 -5.33
C GLY A 674 9.98 -11.31 -4.50
N SER A 675 10.22 -11.23 -3.20
CA SER A 675 9.41 -10.47 -2.23
C SER A 675 9.28 -8.97 -2.57
N LEU A 676 10.25 -8.43 -3.32
CA LEU A 676 10.18 -7.06 -3.85
C LEU A 676 9.03 -6.83 -4.83
N VAL A 677 8.51 -7.87 -5.50
CA VAL A 677 7.34 -7.76 -6.40
C VAL A 677 6.05 -7.49 -5.62
N GLU A 678 5.95 -8.01 -4.39
CA GLU A 678 4.80 -7.76 -3.51
C GLU A 678 4.82 -6.34 -2.95
N ARG A 679 6.03 -5.84 -2.60
CA ARG A 679 6.23 -4.52 -1.98
C ARG A 679 6.21 -3.37 -2.99
N ASP A 680 6.85 -3.53 -4.14
CA ASP A 680 6.96 -2.49 -5.17
C ASP A 680 6.03 -2.78 -6.37
N GLY A 681 4.95 -2.02 -6.44
CA GLY A 681 3.94 -2.17 -7.48
C GLY A 681 4.42 -1.86 -8.90
N LYS A 682 5.61 -1.29 -9.09
CA LYS A 682 6.14 -1.00 -10.43
C LYS A 682 6.33 -2.27 -11.25
N PHE A 683 6.83 -3.34 -10.64
CA PHE A 683 7.14 -4.60 -11.32
C PHE A 683 5.87 -5.24 -11.89
N ALA A 684 4.83 -5.32 -11.07
CA ALA A 684 3.54 -5.85 -11.48
C ALA A 684 2.88 -5.04 -12.61
N LYS A 685 2.95 -3.69 -12.55
CA LYS A 685 2.42 -2.81 -13.61
C LYS A 685 3.12 -3.03 -14.96
N ARG A 686 4.44 -3.22 -14.96
CA ARG A 686 5.22 -3.51 -16.18
C ARG A 686 4.79 -4.82 -16.83
N VAL A 687 4.57 -5.86 -16.03
CA VAL A 687 4.11 -7.19 -16.49
C VAL A 687 2.71 -7.11 -17.06
N VAL A 688 1.77 -6.47 -16.36
CA VAL A 688 0.38 -6.29 -16.83
C VAL A 688 0.34 -5.54 -18.16
N PHE A 689 1.12 -4.46 -18.30
CA PHE A 689 1.19 -3.74 -19.57
C PHE A 689 1.66 -4.67 -20.70
N ALA A 690 2.66 -5.51 -20.43
CA ALA A 690 3.11 -6.47 -21.43
C ALA A 690 2.06 -7.54 -21.75
N VAL A 691 1.39 -8.11 -20.75
CA VAL A 691 0.31 -9.09 -20.95
C VAL A 691 -0.83 -8.49 -21.79
N HIS A 692 -1.23 -7.25 -21.51
CA HIS A 692 -2.24 -6.54 -22.30
C HIS A 692 -1.82 -6.40 -23.77
N GLN A 693 -0.56 -6.06 -24.03
CA GLN A 693 -0.08 -5.91 -25.40
C GLN A 693 0.16 -7.24 -26.13
N MET A 694 0.58 -8.29 -25.41
CA MET A 694 0.84 -9.63 -25.97
C MET A 694 -0.45 -10.37 -26.28
N PHE A 695 -1.40 -10.36 -25.34
CA PHE A 695 -2.58 -11.21 -25.35
C PHE A 695 -3.89 -10.41 -25.52
N GLY A 696 -3.88 -9.08 -25.44
CA GLY A 696 -5.11 -8.28 -25.50
C GLY A 696 -5.99 -8.40 -24.25
N ILE A 697 -5.46 -8.95 -23.15
CA ILE A 697 -6.17 -9.09 -21.88
C ILE A 697 -5.65 -8.07 -20.89
N GLU A 698 -6.54 -7.23 -20.36
CA GLU A 698 -6.20 -6.29 -19.30
C GLU A 698 -6.42 -6.94 -17.92
N PHE A 699 -5.33 -7.10 -17.16
CA PHE A 699 -5.37 -7.56 -15.78
C PHE A 699 -5.02 -6.43 -14.81
N ALA A 700 -5.43 -6.56 -13.55
CA ALA A 700 -4.97 -5.67 -12.49
C ALA A 700 -3.55 -6.06 -12.01
N PRO A 701 -2.69 -5.12 -11.59
CA PRO A 701 -1.34 -5.43 -11.08
C PRO A 701 -1.33 -6.43 -9.91
N GLU A 702 -2.38 -6.44 -9.10
CA GLU A 702 -2.56 -7.34 -7.96
C GLU A 702 -2.63 -8.81 -8.40
N VAL A 703 -3.06 -9.09 -9.64
CA VAL A 703 -3.10 -10.44 -10.22
C VAL A 703 -1.70 -11.04 -10.29
N VAL A 704 -0.70 -10.25 -10.69
CA VAL A 704 0.69 -10.70 -10.81
C VAL A 704 1.24 -11.07 -9.43
N ARG A 705 0.86 -10.31 -8.39
CA ARG A 705 1.28 -10.58 -7.00
C ARG A 705 0.61 -11.86 -6.48
N ALA A 706 -0.68 -12.03 -6.75
CA ALA A 706 -1.45 -13.18 -6.28
C ALA A 706 -1.05 -14.50 -6.94
N ASP A 707 -0.77 -14.48 -8.25
CA ASP A 707 -0.38 -15.70 -8.99
C ASP A 707 1.04 -16.15 -8.62
N GLY A 708 1.93 -15.20 -8.33
CA GLY A 708 3.26 -15.42 -7.74
C GLY A 708 4.27 -16.21 -8.58
N THR A 709 3.85 -16.78 -9.72
CA THR A 709 4.66 -17.60 -10.64
C THR A 709 4.24 -17.35 -12.08
N VAL A 710 5.16 -17.58 -13.03
CA VAL A 710 4.85 -17.46 -14.47
C VAL A 710 3.83 -18.52 -14.89
N ARG A 711 3.90 -19.73 -14.31
CA ARG A 711 2.96 -20.83 -14.56
C ARG A 711 1.51 -20.46 -14.27
N ASN A 712 1.25 -19.93 -13.07
CA ASN A 712 -0.10 -19.55 -12.66
C ASN A 712 -0.64 -18.38 -13.51
N LEU A 713 0.24 -17.41 -13.82
CA LEU A 713 -0.12 -16.29 -14.68
C LEU A 713 -0.45 -16.75 -16.10
N ALA A 714 0.34 -17.66 -16.67
CA ALA A 714 0.07 -18.26 -17.98
C ALA A 714 -1.26 -19.02 -18.01
N TRP A 715 -1.53 -19.83 -16.98
CA TRP A 715 -2.81 -20.52 -16.83
C TRP A 715 -3.98 -19.53 -16.78
N ARG A 716 -3.85 -18.42 -16.04
CA ARG A 716 -4.89 -17.39 -15.96
C ARG A 716 -5.10 -16.68 -17.29
N ILE A 717 -4.04 -16.40 -18.04
CA ILE A 717 -4.13 -15.84 -19.41
C ILE A 717 -4.90 -16.80 -20.32
N CYS A 718 -4.55 -18.08 -20.33
CA CYS A 718 -5.25 -19.11 -21.11
C CYS A 718 -6.73 -19.19 -20.73
N ASN A 719 -7.05 -19.22 -19.43
CA ASN A 719 -8.42 -19.31 -18.96
C ASN A 719 -9.23 -18.04 -19.33
N ALA A 720 -8.65 -16.85 -19.18
CA ALA A 720 -9.29 -15.60 -19.56
C ALA A 720 -9.56 -15.54 -21.06
N LYS A 721 -8.60 -15.95 -21.91
CA LYS A 721 -8.82 -16.07 -23.36
C LYS A 721 -9.96 -17.04 -23.68
N ARG A 722 -9.97 -18.22 -23.06
CA ARG A 722 -11.02 -19.23 -23.28
C ARG A 722 -12.41 -18.72 -22.91
N VAL A 723 -12.54 -17.99 -21.80
CA VAL A 723 -13.81 -17.39 -21.36
C VAL A 723 -14.24 -16.24 -22.29
N LEU A 724 -13.29 -15.48 -22.83
CA LEU A 724 -13.55 -14.36 -23.72
C LEU A 724 -13.67 -14.76 -25.20
N ALA A 725 -13.25 -15.97 -25.58
CA ALA A 725 -13.24 -16.46 -26.96
C ALA A 725 -14.61 -16.35 -27.67
N PRO A 726 -15.76 -16.63 -27.01
CA PRO A 726 -17.08 -16.44 -27.64
C PRO A 726 -17.39 -14.98 -28.01
N TYR A 727 -16.64 -14.02 -27.48
CA TYR A 727 -16.83 -12.58 -27.66
C TYR A 727 -15.73 -11.92 -28.49
N SER A 728 -14.64 -12.65 -28.81
CA SER A 728 -13.62 -12.15 -29.73
C SER A 728 -14.15 -12.24 -31.15
N MET A 729 -14.38 -11.09 -31.79
CA MET A 729 -14.70 -11.07 -33.21
C MET A 729 -13.52 -11.68 -33.97
N THR A 730 -13.76 -12.80 -34.65
CA THR A 730 -12.88 -13.27 -35.71
C THR A 730 -12.76 -12.18 -36.78
N ARG A 731 -11.59 -12.11 -37.43
CA ARG A 731 -11.27 -11.09 -38.46
C ARG A 731 -12.27 -11.02 -39.62
N ASP A 732 -13.09 -12.05 -39.78
CA ASP A 732 -14.23 -12.07 -40.68
C ASP A 732 -15.47 -11.67 -39.90
N GLY A 733 -15.92 -10.41 -40.05
CA GLY A 733 -17.02 -9.80 -39.31
C GLY A 733 -18.39 -10.45 -39.50
N ALA A 734 -18.54 -11.72 -39.11
CA ALA A 734 -19.79 -12.44 -38.96
C ALA A 734 -20.19 -12.43 -37.48
N THR A 735 -21.22 -11.64 -37.17
CA THR A 735 -21.84 -11.56 -35.85
C THR A 735 -22.73 -12.79 -35.60
N THR A 736 -22.15 -13.96 -35.39
CA THR A 736 -22.89 -15.11 -34.83
C THR A 736 -21.90 -16.11 -34.21
N PRO A 737 -22.14 -16.63 -32.99
CA PRO A 737 -21.39 -17.78 -32.50
C PRO A 737 -21.69 -18.95 -33.43
N THR A 738 -20.68 -19.46 -34.14
CA THR A 738 -20.79 -20.76 -34.81
C THR A 738 -20.93 -21.82 -33.73
N GLU A 739 -22.11 -22.40 -33.63
CA GLU A 739 -22.32 -23.67 -32.94
C GLU A 739 -21.27 -24.65 -33.46
N ALA A 740 -20.46 -25.19 -32.55
CA ALA A 740 -19.54 -26.26 -32.88
C ALA A 740 -20.36 -27.42 -33.44
N HIS A 741 -20.13 -27.75 -34.71
CA HIS A 741 -20.66 -28.97 -35.31
C HIS A 741 -20.14 -30.16 -34.49
N GLU A 742 -21.03 -30.77 -33.71
CA GLU A 742 -20.89 -32.15 -33.24
C GLU A 742 -20.57 -33.01 -34.46
N LYS A 743 -19.36 -33.58 -34.49
CA LYS A 743 -19.07 -34.70 -35.37
C LYS A 743 -19.82 -35.89 -34.80
N ASP A 744 -20.96 -36.20 -35.41
CA ASP A 744 -21.56 -37.52 -35.31
C ASP A 744 -20.53 -38.57 -35.75
N GLU A 745 -20.32 -39.55 -34.87
CA GLU A 745 -19.66 -40.81 -35.17
C GLU A 745 -20.54 -41.61 -36.14
N GLU A 746 -19.95 -42.05 -37.26
CA GLU A 746 -20.39 -43.24 -38.02
C GLU A 746 -19.35 -44.36 -37.86
#